data_AF-A0A7S4KVG1-F1
#
_entry.id   AF-A0A7S4KVG1-F1
#
_cell.length_a   1.000
_cell.length_b   1.000
_cell.length_c   1.000
_cell.angle_alpha   90.00
_cell.angle_beta   90.00
_cell.angle_gamma   90.00
#
_symmetry.space_group_name_H-M   'P 1'
#
loop_
_entity.id
_entity.type
_entity.pdbx_description
1 polymer ?
#
loop_
_entity_poly.entity_id
_entity_poly.type
_entity_poly.pdbx_seq_one_letter_code
_entity_poly.pdbx_strand_id
1 'polypeptide(L)'
;AAFTDILLVEPSMRYRRKILQSLLKKDEYAAQLTAFPLMGVGTFTEPPHPPRGFWANSYYIPDEVINPHPRFGTLTRNIRLRKGSNVAIRMPLFKDEKTQPIQPTPPPPRSGLDPKGEKVDEKDMPDIPLSDFGDGYEVHMDAMAFGMGCNCLQCTFQCCNVDEARTVYDQLAVISPLIMALTAASPIHRGYLVDTDVRWDIIAASVDDRHPEERGLEPLKEHPRTINKSRYGSIDCFLSRCPSRKPEYNDLDLIYDEESYNTLKANGVDETLARHIAHLFIRDPLVIYDQKIELDDTKLTDHFENIQSTNWQTVRFKLPPPDSPIGWRVEFRTMELSLTDFENAAFAVFIQLMIRTINAMELDLYVPISRVDENMGKAHKRDAVKQEKFWFRENFQSDSDPRYVLMSMDEIINGQKKGGFPGLINLIQVFLDTTCMGNDVRDVVEQYLVLISKRASGELQTTASWMREFVHSHPEYKKDSIVSPAIAHDLVKTCIQISNGKITVPSLLGTRTTEPPMDSSPPATPPGSSYLTAALAGSTPSFSSSSSSSSSSSPSSSSSSPIDIAASSSSIPIPDKNRCLNSPRGLPSLSPIISPFGGNFEFAMSPNSSHWVWPQPTDPAEFPFARAGEETALTYSRDGKRHARHSSTVQEKGHA
;
A
#
# COMPACT_ATOMS: atom_id res chain seq x y z
N ALA A 1 -21.97 -4.44 11.03
CA ALA A 1 -20.71 -5.20 11.08
C ALA A 1 -20.56 -5.77 12.48
N ALA A 2 -20.60 -7.09 12.60
CA ALA A 2 -20.36 -7.81 13.85
C ALA A 2 -18.84 -8.02 14.05
N PHE A 3 -18.42 -8.37 15.26
CA PHE A 3 -17.02 -8.70 15.51
C PHE A 3 -16.60 -10.05 14.90
N THR A 4 -17.56 -10.93 14.61
CA THR A 4 -17.37 -12.18 13.85
C THR A 4 -16.77 -11.95 12.47
N ASP A 5 -17.08 -10.82 11.82
CA ASP A 5 -16.68 -10.51 10.45
C ASP A 5 -15.14 -10.39 10.32
N ILE A 6 -14.46 -10.09 11.43
CA ILE A 6 -12.99 -10.06 11.56
C ILE A 6 -12.38 -11.46 11.33
N LEU A 7 -13.09 -12.53 11.69
CA LEU A 7 -12.61 -13.91 11.49
C LEU A 7 -12.58 -14.32 10.01
N LEU A 8 -13.26 -13.59 9.12
CA LEU A 8 -13.31 -13.89 7.69
C LEU A 8 -12.03 -13.47 6.93
N VAL A 9 -11.14 -12.68 7.55
CA VAL A 9 -9.92 -12.16 6.91
C VAL A 9 -8.96 -13.28 6.52
N GLU A 10 -8.62 -14.18 7.45
CA GLU A 10 -7.70 -15.30 7.17
C GLU A 10 -8.30 -16.33 6.20
N PRO A 11 -9.56 -16.81 6.36
CA PRO A 11 -10.25 -17.64 5.35
C PRO A 11 -10.29 -16.99 3.97
N SER A 12 -10.51 -15.67 3.87
CA SER A 12 -10.48 -14.94 2.59
C SER A 12 -9.10 -14.92 1.94
N MET A 13 -8.02 -14.80 2.72
CA MET A 13 -6.64 -14.92 2.22
C MET A 13 -6.35 -16.36 1.75
N ARG A 14 -6.67 -17.36 2.59
CA ARG A 14 -6.57 -18.80 2.27
C ARG A 14 -7.30 -19.15 0.98
N TYR A 15 -8.51 -18.64 0.79
CA TYR A 15 -9.36 -18.90 -0.38
C TYR A 15 -8.80 -18.29 -1.67
N ARG A 16 -8.40 -17.00 -1.65
CA ARG A 16 -7.76 -16.33 -2.80
C ARG A 16 -6.50 -17.08 -3.26
N ARG A 17 -5.67 -17.51 -2.30
CA ARG A 17 -4.44 -18.28 -2.57
C ARG A 17 -4.72 -19.67 -3.14
N LYS A 18 -5.75 -20.36 -2.65
CA LYS A 18 -6.22 -21.64 -3.23
C LYS A 18 -6.69 -21.47 -4.68
N ILE A 19 -7.45 -20.42 -5.00
CA ILE A 19 -7.85 -20.10 -6.38
C ILE A 19 -6.60 -19.90 -7.23
N LEU A 20 -5.69 -19.02 -6.83
CA LEU A 20 -4.49 -18.71 -7.61
C LEU A 20 -3.66 -19.97 -7.87
N GLN A 21 -3.38 -20.79 -6.85
CA GLN A 21 -2.61 -22.03 -7.01
C GLN A 21 -3.33 -23.08 -7.87
N SER A 22 -4.66 -23.03 -8.01
CA SER A 22 -5.42 -23.91 -8.91
C SER A 22 -5.35 -23.53 -10.40
N LEU A 23 -4.89 -22.31 -10.70
CA LEU A 23 -4.70 -21.80 -12.07
C LEU A 23 -3.24 -21.92 -12.57
N LEU A 24 -2.31 -22.22 -11.67
CA LEU A 24 -0.88 -22.39 -11.97
C LEU A 24 -0.56 -23.80 -12.48
N LYS A 25 0.51 -23.94 -13.27
CA LYS A 25 1.02 -25.26 -13.67
C LYS A 25 1.55 -26.03 -12.46
N LYS A 26 1.71 -27.35 -12.60
CA LYS A 26 2.13 -28.29 -11.54
C LYS A 26 3.34 -27.84 -10.72
N ASP A 27 4.31 -27.19 -11.37
CA ASP A 27 5.59 -26.81 -10.77
C ASP A 27 5.73 -25.27 -10.64
N GLU A 28 4.63 -24.52 -10.79
CA GLU A 28 4.51 -23.08 -10.56
C GLU A 28 3.85 -22.78 -9.21
N TYR A 29 4.33 -21.77 -8.49
CA TYR A 29 3.90 -21.47 -7.13
C TYR A 29 3.74 -19.97 -6.87
N ALA A 30 2.61 -19.59 -6.27
CA ALA A 30 2.39 -18.23 -5.78
C ALA A 30 3.05 -18.03 -4.41
N ALA A 31 4.35 -17.73 -4.40
CA ALA A 31 5.12 -17.50 -3.18
C ALA A 31 4.74 -16.17 -2.51
N GLN A 32 4.39 -16.21 -1.21
CA GLN A 32 4.10 -15.00 -0.44
C GLN A 32 5.41 -14.37 0.05
N LEU A 33 6.06 -13.61 -0.85
CA LEU A 33 7.35 -12.96 -0.62
C LEU A 33 7.22 -11.45 -0.87
N THR A 34 7.81 -10.64 0.01
CA THR A 34 7.88 -9.19 -0.22
C THR A 34 8.81 -8.86 -1.40
N ALA A 35 10.00 -9.44 -1.46
CA ALA A 35 10.94 -9.26 -2.56
C ALA A 35 11.39 -10.62 -3.12
N PHE A 36 11.62 -10.70 -4.43
CA PHE A 36 12.20 -11.89 -5.06
C PHE A 36 13.75 -11.83 -4.98
N PRO A 37 14.44 -12.80 -4.33
CA PRO A 37 15.87 -12.69 -4.02
C PRO A 37 16.81 -12.45 -5.21
N LEU A 38 16.48 -13.01 -6.38
CA LEU A 38 17.32 -12.98 -7.59
C LEU A 38 16.78 -12.03 -8.68
N MET A 39 15.93 -11.06 -8.32
CA MET A 39 15.45 -10.06 -9.27
C MET A 39 16.66 -9.38 -9.94
N GLY A 40 16.76 -9.43 -11.27
CA GLY A 40 17.91 -8.87 -12.00
C GLY A 40 19.22 -9.67 -11.90
N VAL A 41 19.18 -10.97 -11.59
CA VAL A 41 20.39 -11.82 -11.47
C VAL A 41 20.32 -13.03 -12.41
N GLY A 42 21.20 -13.04 -13.41
CA GLY A 42 21.30 -14.15 -14.37
C GLY A 42 20.00 -14.37 -15.14
N THR A 43 19.61 -15.64 -15.33
CA THR A 43 18.30 -15.99 -15.86
C THR A 43 17.31 -16.16 -14.72
N PHE A 44 16.36 -15.22 -14.61
CA PHE A 44 15.33 -15.22 -13.56
C PHE A 44 13.88 -15.08 -14.09
N THR A 45 13.69 -15.05 -15.40
CA THR A 45 12.39 -15.17 -16.09
C THR A 45 12.30 -16.48 -16.84
N GLU A 46 11.08 -17.00 -17.03
CA GLU A 46 10.77 -18.11 -17.91
C GLU A 46 9.63 -17.71 -18.86
N PRO A 47 9.86 -17.64 -20.19
CA PRO A 47 11.14 -17.88 -20.86
C PRO A 47 12.22 -16.82 -20.53
N PRO A 48 13.49 -17.08 -20.85
CA PRO A 48 14.58 -16.11 -20.64
C PRO A 48 14.48 -14.90 -21.60
N HIS A 49 14.57 -13.69 -21.07
CA HIS A 49 14.58 -12.44 -21.85
C HIS A 49 15.82 -11.58 -21.53
N PRO A 50 16.37 -10.83 -22.51
CA PRO A 50 17.53 -9.97 -22.32
C PRO A 50 17.16 -8.63 -21.66
N PRO A 51 18.04 -8.05 -20.83
CA PRO A 51 17.85 -6.70 -20.30
C PRO A 51 17.97 -5.62 -21.39
N ARG A 52 17.78 -4.35 -21.01
CA ARG A 52 17.77 -3.16 -21.89
C ARG A 52 16.64 -3.13 -22.94
N GLY A 53 15.45 -3.55 -22.53
CA GLY A 53 14.21 -3.23 -23.23
C GLY A 53 13.90 -1.72 -23.25
N PHE A 54 13.00 -1.32 -24.15
CA PHE A 54 12.59 0.05 -24.45
C PHE A 54 12.03 0.82 -23.23
N TRP A 55 11.19 0.18 -22.42
CA TRP A 55 10.50 0.83 -21.31
C TRP A 55 11.48 1.09 -20.16
N ALA A 56 12.14 0.04 -19.65
CA ALA A 56 13.03 0.13 -18.50
C ALA A 56 14.42 0.69 -18.82
N ASN A 57 15.00 0.38 -19.99
CA ASN A 57 16.43 0.60 -20.29
C ASN A 57 17.37 0.05 -19.18
N SER A 58 16.95 -1.00 -18.47
CA SER A 58 17.67 -1.52 -17.31
C SER A 58 18.86 -2.39 -17.72
N TYR A 59 19.97 -2.30 -17.00
CA TYR A 59 21.11 -3.21 -17.15
C TYR A 59 20.82 -4.63 -16.62
N TYR A 60 19.79 -4.79 -15.79
CA TYR A 60 19.51 -6.02 -15.05
C TYR A 60 18.15 -6.64 -15.40
N ILE A 61 17.18 -5.82 -15.82
CA ILE A 61 15.77 -6.21 -15.97
C ILE A 61 15.36 -6.25 -17.45
N PRO A 62 14.79 -7.37 -17.95
CA PRO A 62 14.05 -7.40 -19.21
C PRO A 62 12.68 -6.73 -19.05
N ASP A 63 12.17 -6.08 -20.09
CA ASP A 63 10.87 -5.38 -20.03
C ASP A 63 9.70 -6.36 -19.78
N GLU A 64 9.89 -7.64 -20.06
CA GLU A 64 8.88 -8.70 -19.95
C GLU A 64 8.52 -9.06 -18.50
N VAL A 65 9.17 -8.48 -17.48
CA VAL A 65 8.67 -8.48 -16.09
C VAL A 65 7.58 -7.44 -15.85
N ILE A 66 7.46 -6.44 -16.73
CA ILE A 66 6.46 -5.38 -16.66
C ILE A 66 5.14 -5.96 -17.18
N ASN A 67 4.06 -5.79 -16.41
CA ASN A 67 2.74 -6.26 -16.82
C ASN A 67 2.34 -5.62 -18.18
N PRO A 68 1.86 -6.41 -19.16
CA PRO A 68 1.67 -5.95 -20.54
C PRO A 68 0.55 -4.91 -20.73
N HIS A 69 -0.23 -4.59 -19.69
CA HIS A 69 -1.19 -3.50 -19.74
C HIS A 69 -0.45 -2.14 -19.91
N PRO A 70 -0.71 -1.33 -20.96
CA PRO A 70 0.14 -0.21 -21.39
C PRO A 70 0.56 0.77 -20.29
N ARG A 71 -0.30 1.02 -19.30
CA ARG A 71 0.00 1.85 -18.11
C ARG A 71 1.37 1.57 -17.50
N PHE A 72 1.80 0.32 -17.37
CA PHE A 72 3.01 -0.03 -16.61
C PHE A 72 4.31 0.24 -17.40
N GLY A 73 4.33 -0.08 -18.70
CA GLY A 73 5.43 0.30 -19.59
C GLY A 73 5.55 1.82 -19.71
N THR A 74 4.44 2.50 -20.01
CA THR A 74 4.38 3.96 -20.11
C THR A 74 4.83 4.65 -18.81
N LEU A 75 4.37 4.18 -17.64
CA LEU A 75 4.78 4.73 -16.35
C LEU A 75 6.30 4.56 -16.11
N THR A 76 6.84 3.37 -16.41
CA THR A 76 8.29 3.09 -16.30
C THR A 76 9.12 4.05 -17.16
N ARG A 77 8.75 4.21 -18.43
CA ARG A 77 9.45 5.08 -19.39
C ARG A 77 9.29 6.55 -19.04
N ASN A 78 8.10 6.99 -18.63
CA ASN A 78 7.84 8.41 -18.38
C ASN A 78 8.50 8.90 -17.08
N ILE A 79 8.60 8.06 -16.04
CA ILE A 79 9.44 8.35 -14.86
C ILE A 79 10.90 8.56 -15.28
N ARG A 80 11.43 7.64 -16.09
CA ARG A 80 12.81 7.65 -16.59
C ARG A 80 13.14 8.88 -17.42
N LEU A 81 12.25 9.27 -18.33
CA LEU A 81 12.44 10.46 -19.17
C LEU A 81 12.22 11.77 -18.41
N ARG A 82 11.20 11.87 -17.53
CA ARG A 82 11.00 13.05 -16.66
C ARG A 82 12.22 13.30 -15.76
N LYS A 83 12.84 12.22 -15.27
CA LYS A 83 14.05 12.29 -14.44
C LYS A 83 15.30 12.73 -15.20
N GLY A 84 15.34 12.49 -16.52
CA GLY A 84 16.55 12.60 -17.35
C GLY A 84 17.52 11.41 -17.22
N SER A 85 17.16 10.36 -16.48
CA SER A 85 18.01 9.18 -16.23
C SER A 85 17.19 7.95 -15.85
N ASN A 86 17.80 6.76 -15.87
CA ASN A 86 17.29 5.63 -15.09
C ASN A 86 17.10 6.05 -13.61
N VAL A 87 16.15 5.41 -12.91
CA VAL A 87 16.06 5.56 -11.45
C VAL A 87 17.30 4.92 -10.82
N ALA A 88 17.82 5.52 -9.75
CA ALA A 88 19.03 5.04 -9.07
C ALA A 88 18.67 4.64 -7.64
N ILE A 89 18.46 3.34 -7.42
CA ILE A 89 18.19 2.76 -6.11
C ILE A 89 19.52 2.21 -5.58
N ARG A 90 19.92 2.63 -4.38
CA ARG A 90 21.15 2.16 -3.74
C ARG A 90 20.84 1.77 -2.30
N MET A 91 20.96 0.47 -2.00
CA MET A 91 20.78 -0.08 -0.66
C MET A 91 22.14 -0.44 -0.06
N PRO A 92 22.41 -0.20 1.24
CA PRO A 92 23.68 -0.59 1.84
C PRO A 92 23.88 -2.11 1.74
N LEU A 93 25.06 -2.55 1.35
CA LEU A 93 25.45 -3.97 1.34
C LEU A 93 25.73 -4.44 2.79
N PHE A 94 25.14 -5.56 3.20
CA PHE A 94 25.48 -6.20 4.47
C PHE A 94 26.98 -6.58 4.47
N LYS A 95 27.71 -6.29 5.56
CA LYS A 95 29.16 -6.53 5.64
C LYS A 95 29.49 -7.71 6.57
N ASP A 96 29.36 -8.92 6.02
CA ASP A 96 29.83 -10.18 6.61
C ASP A 96 31.35 -10.38 6.37
N GLU A 97 31.97 -11.36 7.04
CA GLU A 97 33.43 -11.56 7.20
C GLU A 97 34.29 -11.40 5.93
N LYS A 98 33.79 -11.80 4.76
CA LYS A 98 34.52 -11.87 3.49
C LYS A 98 33.93 -10.96 2.41
N THR A 99 32.98 -10.10 2.76
CA THR A 99 32.28 -9.20 1.83
C THR A 99 33.27 -8.34 1.04
N GLN A 100 33.16 -8.37 -0.29
CA GLN A 100 33.98 -7.56 -1.21
C GLN A 100 33.12 -6.46 -1.86
N PRO A 101 33.71 -5.32 -2.27
CA PRO A 101 32.98 -4.30 -3.00
C PRO A 101 32.48 -4.85 -4.35
N ILE A 102 31.19 -4.65 -4.61
CA ILE A 102 30.52 -5.03 -5.86
C ILE A 102 31.17 -4.27 -7.02
N GLN A 103 31.69 -5.01 -7.99
CA GLN A 103 32.27 -4.42 -9.19
C GLN A 103 31.15 -4.03 -10.18
N PRO A 104 31.21 -2.82 -10.78
CA PRO A 104 30.34 -2.47 -11.90
C PRO A 104 30.46 -3.50 -13.03
N THR A 105 29.32 -3.91 -13.58
CA THR A 105 29.27 -4.76 -14.77
C THR A 105 29.22 -3.89 -16.03
N PRO A 106 29.86 -4.30 -17.15
CA PRO A 106 29.71 -3.59 -18.43
C PRO A 106 28.24 -3.50 -18.85
N PRO A 107 27.82 -2.42 -19.53
CA PRO A 107 26.46 -2.31 -20.06
C PRO A 107 26.12 -3.49 -20.98
N PRO A 108 24.93 -4.10 -20.84
CA PRO A 108 24.44 -5.03 -21.85
C PRO A 108 24.26 -4.34 -23.21
N PRO A 109 24.22 -5.12 -24.32
CA PRO A 109 23.77 -4.60 -25.62
C PRO A 109 22.36 -4.00 -25.52
N ARG A 110 22.10 -2.94 -26.28
CA ARG A 110 20.76 -2.36 -26.43
C ARG A 110 19.97 -3.16 -27.48
N SER A 111 18.66 -3.34 -27.29
CA SER A 111 17.77 -3.84 -28.35
C SER A 111 17.65 -2.83 -29.51
N GLY A 112 17.64 -1.53 -29.18
CA GLY A 112 17.64 -0.41 -30.13
C GLY A 112 16.31 -0.13 -30.83
N LEU A 113 15.26 -0.90 -30.53
CA LEU A 113 13.94 -0.82 -31.16
C LEU A 113 12.82 -0.52 -30.14
N ASP A 114 11.81 0.21 -30.58
CA ASP A 114 10.56 0.44 -29.85
C ASP A 114 9.52 -0.69 -30.10
N PRO A 115 8.33 -0.66 -29.46
CA PRO A 115 7.27 -1.65 -29.67
C PRO A 115 6.67 -1.72 -31.08
N LYS A 116 6.97 -0.76 -31.96
CA LYS A 116 6.58 -0.77 -33.39
C LYS A 116 7.70 -1.29 -34.29
N GLY A 117 8.91 -1.47 -33.78
CA GLY A 117 10.11 -1.79 -34.56
C GLY A 117 10.84 -0.56 -35.12
N GLU A 118 10.52 0.65 -34.65
CA GLU A 118 11.20 1.89 -34.99
C GLU A 118 12.48 2.07 -34.16
N LYS A 119 13.48 2.79 -34.67
CA LYS A 119 14.72 3.07 -33.92
C LYS A 119 14.49 4.09 -32.82
N VAL A 120 14.93 3.78 -31.61
CA VAL A 120 14.90 4.70 -30.45
C VAL A 120 16.07 5.71 -30.56
N ASP A 121 15.85 6.97 -30.18
CA ASP A 121 16.97 7.92 -29.99
C ASP A 121 17.87 7.42 -28.85
N GLU A 122 19.19 7.48 -29.02
CA GLU A 122 20.14 7.08 -27.98
C GLU A 122 20.04 7.96 -26.72
N LYS A 123 19.56 9.20 -26.85
CA LYS A 123 19.23 10.07 -25.70
C LYS A 123 18.08 9.53 -24.85
N ASP A 124 17.13 8.83 -25.48
CA ASP A 124 16.01 8.15 -24.81
C ASP A 124 16.43 6.78 -24.25
N MET A 125 17.69 6.36 -24.41
CA MET A 125 18.26 5.10 -23.92
C MET A 125 19.68 5.30 -23.34
N PRO A 126 19.88 6.22 -22.37
CA PRO A 126 21.20 6.55 -21.85
C PRO A 126 21.86 5.37 -21.11
N ASP A 127 23.17 5.41 -21.00
CA ASP A 127 23.91 4.49 -20.12
C ASP A 127 23.92 5.02 -18.67
N ILE A 128 23.96 4.12 -17.70
CA ILE A 128 23.90 4.45 -16.26
C ILE A 128 25.18 5.19 -15.86
N PRO A 129 25.08 6.34 -15.16
CA PRO A 129 26.23 7.06 -14.63
C PRO A 129 27.12 6.18 -13.73
N LEU A 130 28.44 6.28 -13.88
CA LEU A 130 29.39 5.54 -13.02
C LEU A 130 29.27 5.94 -11.53
N SER A 131 28.75 7.13 -11.24
CA SER A 131 28.43 7.60 -9.88
C SER A 131 27.40 6.71 -9.16
N ASP A 132 26.50 6.06 -9.91
CA ASP A 132 25.33 5.41 -9.33
C ASP A 132 25.66 4.00 -8.82
N PHE A 133 26.86 3.50 -9.13
CA PHE A 133 27.44 2.28 -8.56
C PHE A 133 28.15 2.53 -7.20
N GLY A 134 28.30 3.79 -6.77
CA GLY A 134 28.87 4.17 -5.48
C GLY A 134 30.32 3.71 -5.27
N ASP A 135 30.65 3.30 -4.05
CA ASP A 135 31.96 2.74 -3.67
C ASP A 135 32.03 1.20 -3.79
N GLY A 136 30.99 0.57 -4.35
CA GLY A 136 30.80 -0.88 -4.40
C GLY A 136 30.22 -1.50 -3.12
N TYR A 137 30.01 -0.75 -2.04
CA TYR A 137 29.30 -1.22 -0.85
C TYR A 137 27.81 -0.83 -0.83
N GLU A 138 27.25 -0.44 -1.98
CA GLU A 138 25.82 -0.28 -2.21
C GLU A 138 25.33 -1.27 -3.28
N VAL A 139 24.23 -1.98 -3.00
CA VAL A 139 23.51 -2.81 -3.96
C VAL A 139 22.70 -1.89 -4.88
N HIS A 140 23.33 -1.50 -5.98
CA HIS A 140 22.71 -0.68 -7.03
C HIS A 140 21.60 -1.45 -7.78
N MET A 141 20.46 -0.78 -8.03
CA MET A 141 19.32 -1.29 -8.79
C MET A 141 18.69 -0.11 -9.57
N ASP A 142 18.29 -0.32 -10.83
CA ASP A 142 18.18 0.78 -11.80
C ASP A 142 16.81 0.94 -12.48
N ALA A 143 15.80 0.21 -12.00
CA ALA A 143 14.51 0.05 -12.67
C ALA A 143 13.32 0.07 -11.71
N MET A 144 12.19 0.59 -12.18
CA MET A 144 10.91 0.59 -11.46
C MET A 144 10.52 -0.81 -10.94
N ALA A 145 10.83 -1.86 -11.71
CA ALA A 145 10.53 -3.24 -11.35
C ALA A 145 11.22 -3.74 -10.06
N PHE A 146 12.35 -3.17 -9.63
CA PHE A 146 12.99 -3.56 -8.38
C PHE A 146 12.19 -3.14 -7.13
N GLY A 147 11.45 -2.03 -7.22
CA GLY A 147 10.60 -1.56 -6.13
C GLY A 147 9.13 -1.91 -6.34
N MET A 148 8.53 -1.51 -7.46
CA MET A 148 7.12 -1.80 -7.77
C MET A 148 6.85 -3.27 -8.14
N GLY A 149 7.89 -4.09 -8.31
CA GLY A 149 7.79 -5.57 -8.34
C GLY A 149 7.86 -6.22 -6.95
N CYS A 150 8.04 -5.45 -5.88
CA CYS A 150 7.90 -5.95 -4.51
C CYS A 150 6.42 -5.99 -4.08
N ASN A 151 6.03 -7.03 -3.34
CA ASN A 151 4.68 -7.20 -2.81
C ASN A 151 4.51 -6.52 -1.45
N CYS A 152 3.26 -6.33 -1.03
CA CYS A 152 2.93 -5.75 0.27
C CYS A 152 1.52 -6.16 0.72
N LEU A 153 1.25 -5.95 2.01
CA LEU A 153 -0.11 -5.97 2.55
C LEU A 153 -0.61 -4.51 2.64
N GLN A 154 -1.83 -4.26 2.17
CA GLN A 154 -2.47 -2.94 2.29
C GLN A 154 -3.91 -3.13 2.74
N CYS A 155 -4.38 -2.29 3.65
CA CYS A 155 -5.76 -2.33 4.17
C CYS A 155 -6.43 -0.97 3.95
N THR A 156 -7.63 -0.97 3.37
CA THR A 156 -8.45 0.23 3.19
C THR A 156 -9.67 0.15 4.08
N PHE A 157 -9.91 1.20 4.87
CA PHE A 157 -11.00 1.31 5.83
C PHE A 157 -11.93 2.45 5.41
N GLN A 158 -13.24 2.23 5.46
CA GLN A 158 -14.23 3.29 5.28
C GLN A 158 -14.60 3.86 6.65
N CYS A 159 -14.53 5.18 6.77
CA CYS A 159 -14.91 5.92 7.97
C CYS A 159 -16.34 6.47 7.84
N CYS A 160 -16.96 6.84 8.96
CA CYS A 160 -18.32 7.37 9.01
C CYS A 160 -18.46 8.71 8.28
N ASN A 161 -17.39 9.53 8.29
CA ASN A 161 -17.37 10.88 7.72
C ASN A 161 -15.92 11.35 7.45
N VAL A 162 -15.80 12.57 6.93
CA VAL A 162 -14.52 13.19 6.56
C VAL A 162 -13.61 13.51 7.76
N ASP A 163 -14.16 13.82 8.92
CA ASP A 163 -13.38 14.19 10.11
C ASP A 163 -12.79 12.98 10.83
N GLU A 164 -13.55 11.88 10.90
CA GLU A 164 -13.02 10.58 11.32
C GLU A 164 -11.93 10.13 10.33
N ALA A 165 -12.18 10.20 9.01
CA ALA A 165 -11.19 9.79 8.00
C ALA A 165 -9.88 10.58 8.11
N ARG A 166 -9.92 11.89 8.37
CA ARG A 166 -8.72 12.72 8.57
C ARG A 166 -8.01 12.39 9.89
N THR A 167 -8.77 12.11 10.95
CA THR A 167 -8.21 11.71 12.27
C THR A 167 -7.56 10.32 12.20
N VAL A 168 -8.21 9.36 11.58
CA VAL A 168 -7.69 8.00 11.37
C VAL A 168 -6.45 8.02 10.47
N TYR A 169 -6.44 8.81 9.39
CA TYR A 169 -5.24 9.02 8.57
C TYR A 169 -4.05 9.53 9.42
N ASP A 170 -4.29 10.51 10.29
CA ASP A 170 -3.25 11.10 11.13
C ASP A 170 -2.68 10.13 12.17
N GLN A 171 -3.54 9.45 12.94
CA GLN A 171 -3.09 8.52 13.97
C GLN A 171 -2.38 7.30 13.34
N LEU A 172 -2.85 6.84 12.18
CA LEU A 172 -2.19 5.77 11.42
C LEU A 172 -0.85 6.19 10.82
N ALA A 173 -0.63 7.47 10.53
CA ALA A 173 0.67 7.95 10.04
C ALA A 173 1.77 7.82 11.11
N VAL A 174 1.46 8.06 12.40
CA VAL A 174 2.41 7.83 13.50
C VAL A 174 2.71 6.32 13.68
N ILE A 175 1.70 5.47 13.49
CA ILE A 175 1.82 4.00 13.60
C ILE A 175 2.56 3.37 12.40
N SER A 176 2.50 4.01 11.22
CA SER A 176 3.06 3.53 9.94
C SER A 176 4.50 2.98 10.01
N PRO A 177 5.51 3.70 10.54
CA PRO A 177 6.88 3.18 10.66
C PRO A 177 7.02 1.99 11.60
N LEU A 178 6.22 1.93 12.67
CA LEU A 178 6.30 0.86 13.67
C LEU A 178 5.89 -0.49 13.08
N ILE A 179 4.79 -0.47 12.31
CA ILE A 179 4.24 -1.66 11.65
C ILE A 179 5.12 -2.07 10.47
N MET A 180 5.79 -1.13 9.81
CA MET A 180 6.80 -1.43 8.79
C MET A 180 7.94 -2.27 9.37
N ALA A 181 8.50 -1.86 10.51
CA ALA A 181 9.53 -2.63 11.21
C ALA A 181 9.01 -4.00 11.70
N LEU A 182 7.81 -4.06 12.29
CA LEU A 182 7.21 -5.31 12.79
C LEU A 182 6.88 -6.34 11.70
N THR A 183 6.64 -5.90 10.46
CA THR A 183 6.33 -6.78 9.31
C THR A 183 7.56 -7.16 8.48
N ALA A 184 8.70 -6.50 8.69
CA ALA A 184 9.95 -6.61 7.92
C ALA A 184 10.23 -7.98 7.28
N ALA A 185 10.37 -8.02 5.95
CA ALA A 185 10.41 -9.24 5.14
C ALA A 185 11.26 -9.12 3.86
N SER A 186 12.14 -8.13 3.73
CA SER A 186 12.93 -7.89 2.50
C SER A 186 14.44 -7.61 2.73
N PRO A 187 15.20 -8.56 3.32
CA PRO A 187 16.63 -8.40 3.57
C PRO A 187 17.55 -8.79 2.39
N ILE A 188 16.99 -9.25 1.25
CA ILE A 188 17.74 -9.76 0.10
C ILE A 188 17.26 -9.09 -1.19
N HIS A 189 18.18 -8.44 -1.91
CA HIS A 189 17.90 -7.78 -3.18
C HIS A 189 19.04 -8.01 -4.18
N ARG A 190 18.71 -8.22 -5.46
CA ARG A 190 19.65 -8.43 -6.57
C ARG A 190 20.75 -9.48 -6.29
N GLY A 191 20.42 -10.54 -5.54
CA GLY A 191 21.37 -11.60 -5.16
C GLY A 191 22.30 -11.26 -3.99
N TYR A 192 22.05 -10.20 -3.23
CA TYR A 192 22.84 -9.79 -2.07
C TYR A 192 22.00 -9.61 -0.81
N LEU A 193 22.58 -9.89 0.35
CA LEU A 193 22.08 -9.39 1.62
C LEU A 193 22.30 -7.87 1.70
N VAL A 194 21.23 -7.10 1.84
CA VAL A 194 21.30 -5.65 2.13
C VAL A 194 21.34 -5.41 3.64
N ASP A 195 21.70 -4.21 4.11
CA ASP A 195 21.73 -3.85 5.54
C ASP A 195 20.46 -3.16 6.04
N THR A 196 19.38 -3.30 5.28
CA THR A 196 18.01 -2.92 5.60
C THR A 196 17.10 -4.16 5.60
N ASP A 197 15.98 -4.12 6.33
CA ASP A 197 15.05 -5.26 6.45
C ASP A 197 13.67 -5.03 5.78
N VAL A 198 13.44 -3.83 5.21
CA VAL A 198 12.16 -3.40 4.62
C VAL A 198 12.34 -2.77 3.24
N ARG A 199 11.32 -2.89 2.39
CA ARG A 199 11.37 -2.51 0.96
C ARG A 199 11.23 -1.00 0.69
N TRP A 200 10.89 -0.21 1.71
CA TRP A 200 10.15 1.04 1.48
C TRP A 200 10.95 2.07 0.66
N ASP A 201 12.21 2.32 1.00
CA ASP A 201 13.09 3.22 0.25
C ASP A 201 13.49 2.66 -1.13
N ILE A 202 13.45 1.33 -1.31
CA ILE A 202 13.63 0.69 -2.63
C ILE A 202 12.47 1.07 -3.54
N ILE A 203 11.22 1.02 -3.05
CA ILE A 203 10.07 1.48 -3.83
C ILE A 203 10.12 3.00 -4.01
N ALA A 204 10.46 3.75 -2.96
CA ALA A 204 10.57 5.21 -3.02
C ALA A 204 11.52 5.69 -4.12
N ALA A 205 12.71 5.09 -4.22
CA ALA A 205 13.67 5.39 -5.27
C ALA A 205 13.26 4.82 -6.65
N SER A 206 12.60 3.65 -6.71
CA SER A 206 12.18 3.01 -7.97
C SER A 206 11.17 3.84 -8.80
N VAL A 207 10.49 4.79 -8.16
CA VAL A 207 9.59 5.75 -8.82
C VAL A 207 9.91 7.21 -8.45
N ASP A 208 11.14 7.49 -8.02
CA ASP A 208 11.61 8.87 -7.82
C ASP A 208 11.86 9.52 -9.19
N ASP A 209 10.84 10.18 -9.72
CA ASP A 209 10.84 10.88 -11.00
C ASP A 209 11.49 12.27 -10.96
N ARG A 210 12.04 12.68 -9.81
CA ARG A 210 12.64 14.02 -9.65
C ARG A 210 13.93 14.20 -10.45
N HIS A 211 13.97 15.29 -11.23
CA HIS A 211 15.15 15.79 -11.95
C HIS A 211 16.28 16.18 -10.94
N PRO A 212 17.58 16.26 -11.33
CA PRO A 212 18.64 16.80 -10.47
C PRO A 212 18.33 18.18 -9.85
N GLU A 213 17.71 19.08 -10.63
CA GLU A 213 17.25 20.40 -10.14
C GLU A 213 16.24 20.26 -8.98
N GLU A 214 15.20 19.44 -9.16
CA GLU A 214 14.16 19.22 -8.14
C GLU A 214 14.70 18.52 -6.89
N ARG A 215 15.76 17.72 -7.02
CA ARG A 215 16.48 17.10 -5.90
C ARG A 215 17.45 18.06 -5.20
N GLY A 216 17.60 19.30 -5.67
CA GLY A 216 18.55 20.28 -5.13
C GLY A 216 20.02 19.91 -5.38
N LEU A 217 20.28 19.00 -6.33
CA LEU A 217 21.64 18.62 -6.75
C LEU A 217 22.21 19.61 -7.78
N GLU A 218 21.32 20.30 -8.50
CA GLU A 218 21.66 21.36 -9.45
C GLU A 218 20.79 22.61 -9.19
N PRO A 219 21.24 23.83 -9.55
CA PRO A 219 20.43 25.02 -9.42
C PRO A 219 19.21 24.98 -10.37
N LEU A 220 18.04 25.37 -9.86
CA LEU A 220 16.80 25.48 -10.64
C LEU A 220 16.98 26.41 -11.86
N LYS A 221 16.52 25.95 -13.03
CA LYS A 221 16.46 26.73 -14.28
C LYS A 221 15.15 26.45 -15.02
N GLU A 222 14.87 25.17 -15.27
CA GLU A 222 13.70 24.69 -16.00
C GLU A 222 12.59 24.24 -15.03
N HIS A 223 12.97 23.75 -13.85
CA HIS A 223 12.02 23.28 -12.82
C HIS A 223 11.65 24.38 -11.83
N PRO A 224 10.35 24.51 -11.44
CA PRO A 224 9.87 25.67 -10.69
C PRO A 224 10.15 25.63 -9.18
N ARG A 225 10.57 24.48 -8.64
CA ARG A 225 10.72 24.24 -7.19
C ARG A 225 11.62 23.04 -6.92
N THR A 226 12.36 23.06 -5.81
CA THR A 226 12.91 21.84 -5.21
C THR A 226 11.77 21.02 -4.57
N ILE A 227 11.97 19.72 -4.39
CA ILE A 227 10.95 18.81 -3.85
C ILE A 227 11.61 17.80 -2.91
N ASN A 228 11.31 17.89 -1.61
CA ASN A 228 12.01 17.19 -0.53
C ASN A 228 12.01 15.65 -0.66
N LYS A 229 10.87 15.05 -1.04
CA LYS A 229 10.68 13.58 -1.14
C LYS A 229 10.34 13.13 -2.57
N SER A 230 10.60 11.85 -2.86
CA SER A 230 9.99 11.15 -4.00
C SER A 230 8.46 11.22 -3.92
N ARG A 231 7.74 11.01 -5.04
CA ARG A 231 6.27 10.89 -5.04
C ARG A 231 5.78 9.58 -4.39
N TYR A 232 6.69 8.69 -4.02
CA TYR A 232 6.47 7.60 -3.07
C TYR A 232 7.31 7.88 -1.81
N GLY A 233 6.69 7.95 -0.63
CA GLY A 233 7.36 8.41 0.60
C GLY A 233 6.46 8.42 1.84
N SER A 234 6.95 8.93 2.96
CA SER A 234 6.09 9.26 4.11
C SER A 234 5.05 10.33 3.76
N ILE A 235 3.98 10.44 4.55
CA ILE A 235 3.07 11.59 4.45
C ILE A 235 3.83 12.90 4.74
N ASP A 236 3.30 14.01 4.20
CA ASP A 236 3.94 15.33 4.31
C ASP A 236 3.16 16.34 5.17
N CYS A 237 1.92 16.03 5.53
CA CYS A 237 1.16 16.76 6.55
C CYS A 237 0.04 15.92 7.17
N PHE A 238 -0.22 16.17 8.45
CA PHE A 238 -1.44 15.79 9.17
C PHE A 238 -2.65 16.64 8.72
N LEU A 239 -3.84 16.05 8.74
CA LEU A 239 -5.06 16.54 8.10
C LEU A 239 -6.21 16.87 9.04
N SER A 240 -6.31 16.27 10.23
CA SER A 240 -7.49 16.33 11.10
C SER A 240 -7.87 17.77 11.47
N ARG A 241 -9.13 17.96 11.88
CA ARG A 241 -9.66 19.20 12.44
C ARG A 241 -9.85 19.14 13.96
N CYS A 242 -9.47 18.04 14.61
CA CYS A 242 -9.62 17.91 16.06
C CYS A 242 -8.71 18.89 16.84
N PRO A 243 -9.13 19.40 18.02
CA PRO A 243 -8.32 20.31 18.84
C PRO A 243 -6.96 19.73 19.24
N SER A 244 -6.88 18.41 19.39
CA SER A 244 -5.67 17.67 19.71
C SER A 244 -4.58 17.81 18.65
N ARG A 245 -4.94 18.05 17.37
CA ARG A 245 -4.01 18.29 16.26
C ARG A 245 -3.47 19.71 16.35
N LYS A 246 -2.41 19.93 17.12
CA LYS A 246 -1.80 21.26 17.24
C LYS A 246 -1.02 21.64 15.95
N PRO A 247 -0.94 22.93 15.57
CA PRO A 247 -0.27 23.34 14.32
C PRO A 247 1.20 22.91 14.23
N GLU A 248 1.92 22.93 15.35
CA GLU A 248 3.34 22.55 15.47
C GLU A 248 3.64 21.07 15.21
N TYR A 249 2.62 20.25 14.91
CA TYR A 249 2.84 18.86 14.49
C TYR A 249 3.13 18.76 12.99
N ASN A 250 2.76 19.78 12.20
CA ASN A 250 3.18 19.93 10.81
C ASN A 250 4.43 20.83 10.75
N ASP A 251 5.56 20.30 11.25
CA ASP A 251 6.83 21.02 11.43
C ASP A 251 7.79 20.95 10.23
N LEU A 252 7.34 20.38 9.11
CA LEU A 252 8.06 20.40 7.83
C LEU A 252 7.59 21.56 6.94
N ASP A 253 8.50 22.07 6.11
CA ASP A 253 8.15 22.99 5.02
C ASP A 253 7.39 22.24 3.91
N LEU A 254 6.06 22.19 4.06
CA LEU A 254 5.16 21.63 3.07
C LEU A 254 5.07 22.57 1.87
N ILE A 255 5.88 22.30 0.85
CA ILE A 255 5.83 22.87 -0.49
C ILE A 255 4.52 22.43 -1.16
N TYR A 256 3.79 23.34 -1.80
CA TYR A 256 2.53 23.04 -2.50
C TYR A 256 2.39 23.90 -3.76
N ASP A 257 1.44 23.56 -4.62
CA ASP A 257 1.12 24.33 -5.81
C ASP A 257 0.12 25.45 -5.52
N GLU A 258 0.52 26.72 -5.74
CA GLU A 258 -0.27 27.89 -5.35
C GLU A 258 -1.57 28.04 -6.16
N GLU A 259 -1.58 27.72 -7.46
CA GLU A 259 -2.78 27.81 -8.29
C GLU A 259 -3.81 26.77 -7.83
N SER A 260 -3.36 25.52 -7.64
CA SER A 260 -4.17 24.43 -7.08
C SER A 260 -4.74 24.79 -5.70
N TYR A 261 -3.90 25.32 -4.80
CA TYR A 261 -4.32 25.76 -3.47
C TYR A 261 -5.38 26.88 -3.54
N ASN A 262 -5.12 27.95 -4.30
CA ASN A 262 -6.04 29.09 -4.40
C ASN A 262 -7.40 28.65 -4.98
N THR A 263 -7.42 27.77 -5.99
CA THR A 263 -8.65 27.19 -6.54
C THR A 263 -9.44 26.38 -5.49
N LEU A 264 -8.77 25.54 -4.68
CA LEU A 264 -9.41 24.79 -3.60
C LEU A 264 -9.98 25.71 -2.51
N LYS A 265 -9.23 26.74 -2.11
CA LYS A 265 -9.66 27.75 -1.12
C LYS A 265 -10.86 28.56 -1.61
N ALA A 266 -10.87 28.99 -2.87
CA ALA A 266 -11.98 29.73 -3.48
C ALA A 266 -13.28 28.90 -3.52
N ASN A 267 -13.18 27.57 -3.63
CA ASN A 267 -14.29 26.63 -3.60
C ASN A 267 -14.60 26.08 -2.18
N GLY A 268 -14.10 26.73 -1.12
CA GLY A 268 -14.49 26.46 0.26
C GLY A 268 -13.79 25.28 0.95
N VAL A 269 -12.74 24.71 0.36
CA VAL A 269 -11.90 23.70 1.03
C VAL A 269 -11.11 24.35 2.16
N ASP A 270 -11.06 23.71 3.33
CA ASP A 270 -10.33 24.25 4.49
C ASP A 270 -8.82 24.24 4.29
N GLU A 271 -8.13 25.05 5.10
CA GLU A 271 -6.68 25.30 5.03
C GLU A 271 -5.83 24.03 4.92
N THR A 272 -6.05 23.08 5.84
CA THR A 272 -5.20 21.89 5.95
C THR A 272 -5.42 20.94 4.79
N LEU A 273 -6.68 20.75 4.37
CA LEU A 273 -7.00 19.88 3.23
C LEU A 273 -6.61 20.52 1.89
N ALA A 274 -6.75 21.84 1.75
CA ALA A 274 -6.33 22.57 0.55
C ALA A 274 -4.81 22.46 0.33
N ARG A 275 -4.00 22.70 1.37
CA ARG A 275 -2.54 22.53 1.29
C ARG A 275 -2.11 21.08 1.04
N HIS A 276 -2.82 20.09 1.61
CA HIS A 276 -2.54 18.68 1.33
C HIS A 276 -2.76 18.33 -0.15
N ILE A 277 -3.92 18.65 -0.72
CA ILE A 277 -4.21 18.34 -2.12
C ILE A 277 -3.26 19.12 -3.05
N ALA A 278 -3.03 20.40 -2.76
CA ALA A 278 -2.07 21.21 -3.51
C ALA A 278 -0.62 20.71 -3.42
N HIS A 279 -0.24 20.00 -2.36
CA HIS A 279 1.05 19.30 -2.29
C HIS A 279 1.11 18.12 -3.28
N LEU A 280 0.04 17.31 -3.39
CA LEU A 280 0.00 16.20 -4.36
C LEU A 280 0.15 16.72 -5.81
N PHE A 281 -0.40 17.92 -6.08
CA PHE A 281 -0.38 18.61 -7.37
C PHE A 281 0.96 19.31 -7.71
N ILE A 282 2.01 19.19 -6.87
CA ILE A 282 3.38 19.57 -7.30
C ILE A 282 4.01 18.56 -8.27
N ARG A 283 3.31 17.47 -8.59
CA ARG A 283 3.78 16.36 -9.42
C ARG A 283 3.09 16.36 -10.78
N ASP A 284 3.84 16.12 -11.84
CA ASP A 284 3.25 15.92 -13.18
C ASP A 284 2.47 14.59 -13.27
N PRO A 285 1.43 14.52 -14.12
CA PRO A 285 0.77 13.25 -14.47
C PRO A 285 1.71 12.38 -15.33
N LEU A 286 1.94 11.14 -14.90
CA LEU A 286 2.90 10.24 -15.56
C LEU A 286 2.29 9.35 -16.66
N VAL A 287 0.97 9.15 -16.65
CA VAL A 287 0.25 8.39 -17.69
C VAL A 287 -1.10 9.06 -17.97
N ILE A 288 -1.32 9.50 -19.20
CA ILE A 288 -2.62 9.91 -19.73
C ILE A 288 -2.90 8.99 -20.93
N TYR A 289 -4.17 8.67 -21.18
CA TYR A 289 -4.60 8.02 -22.43
C TYR A 289 -5.30 9.06 -23.30
N ASP A 290 -5.15 8.98 -24.61
CA ASP A 290 -5.66 10.00 -25.55
C ASP A 290 -7.18 10.20 -25.41
N GLN A 291 -7.92 9.12 -25.14
CA GLN A 291 -9.37 9.13 -24.93
C GLN A 291 -9.79 9.66 -23.55
N LYS A 292 -8.84 10.12 -22.73
CA LYS A 292 -9.04 10.72 -21.40
C LYS A 292 -8.31 12.07 -21.23
N ILE A 293 -7.90 12.71 -22.32
CA ILE A 293 -7.40 14.10 -22.29
C ILE A 293 -8.55 15.05 -21.94
N GLU A 294 -9.65 15.00 -22.70
CA GLU A 294 -10.87 15.76 -22.46
C GLU A 294 -11.91 14.89 -21.73
N LEU A 295 -12.46 15.35 -20.60
CA LEU A 295 -13.42 14.61 -19.78
C LEU A 295 -14.52 15.53 -19.22
N ASP A 296 -15.55 14.92 -18.63
CA ASP A 296 -16.62 15.63 -17.93
C ASP A 296 -16.38 15.59 -16.41
N ASP A 297 -15.70 16.61 -15.89
CA ASP A 297 -15.35 16.77 -14.48
C ASP A 297 -16.57 16.82 -13.53
N THR A 298 -17.79 17.00 -14.05
CA THR A 298 -19.02 16.91 -13.23
C THR A 298 -19.41 15.46 -12.92
N LYS A 299 -18.78 14.47 -13.56
CA LYS A 299 -19.08 13.04 -13.44
C LYS A 299 -17.85 12.17 -13.18
N LEU A 300 -16.67 12.58 -13.64
CA LEU A 300 -15.45 11.78 -13.63
C LEU A 300 -14.35 12.44 -12.78
N THR A 301 -13.63 11.62 -12.02
CA THR A 301 -12.50 12.05 -11.19
C THR A 301 -11.15 11.55 -11.72
N ASP A 302 -11.09 11.04 -12.96
CA ASP A 302 -9.90 10.43 -13.56
C ASP A 302 -8.66 11.36 -13.55
N HIS A 303 -8.81 12.66 -13.80
CA HIS A 303 -7.69 13.61 -13.76
C HIS A 303 -7.13 13.79 -12.34
N PHE A 304 -8.01 13.90 -11.33
CA PHE A 304 -7.63 13.93 -9.92
C PHE A 304 -6.97 12.60 -9.50
N GLU A 305 -7.57 11.46 -9.87
CA GLU A 305 -7.02 10.13 -9.61
C GLU A 305 -5.71 9.85 -10.37
N ASN A 306 -5.39 10.57 -11.44
CA ASN A 306 -4.07 10.49 -12.07
C ASN A 306 -2.97 10.93 -11.10
N ILE A 307 -3.15 12.11 -10.48
CA ILE A 307 -2.24 12.67 -9.48
C ILE A 307 -2.31 11.89 -8.15
N GLN A 308 -3.51 11.62 -7.65
CA GLN A 308 -3.72 10.92 -6.37
C GLN A 308 -3.25 9.46 -6.41
N SER A 309 -3.54 8.70 -7.49
CA SER A 309 -3.10 7.31 -7.58
C SER A 309 -1.58 7.16 -7.72
N THR A 310 -0.89 8.22 -8.17
CA THR A 310 0.58 8.29 -8.38
C THR A 310 1.34 9.12 -7.34
N ASN A 311 0.66 9.59 -6.29
CA ASN A 311 1.30 9.95 -5.02
C ASN A 311 1.08 8.79 -4.03
N TRP A 312 2.15 8.10 -3.65
CA TRP A 312 2.13 6.83 -2.93
C TRP A 312 2.68 6.97 -1.51
N GLN A 313 1.91 7.60 -0.63
CA GLN A 313 2.33 7.84 0.75
C GLN A 313 2.15 6.60 1.67
N THR A 314 2.69 6.66 2.90
CA THR A 314 2.58 5.61 3.95
C THR A 314 1.13 5.34 4.38
N VAL A 315 0.32 6.39 4.39
CA VAL A 315 -1.14 6.35 4.49
C VAL A 315 -1.70 7.18 3.34
N ARG A 316 -2.84 6.78 2.77
CA ARG A 316 -3.54 7.57 1.73
C ARG A 316 -4.97 7.90 2.17
N PHE A 317 -5.31 9.19 2.09
CA PHE A 317 -6.65 9.72 2.29
C PHE A 317 -7.43 9.67 0.96
N LYS A 318 -8.41 8.77 0.84
CA LYS A 318 -9.13 8.50 -0.42
C LYS A 318 -10.52 9.13 -0.37
N LEU A 319 -10.85 9.90 -1.40
CA LEU A 319 -12.17 10.53 -1.57
C LEU A 319 -13.26 9.47 -1.85
N PRO A 320 -14.54 9.81 -1.62
CA PRO A 320 -15.67 9.10 -2.22
C PRO A 320 -15.56 9.12 -3.77
N PRO A 321 -15.82 8.01 -4.48
CA PRO A 321 -16.04 8.05 -5.92
C PRO A 321 -17.40 8.71 -6.24
N PRO A 322 -17.55 9.37 -7.41
CA PRO A 322 -18.86 9.82 -7.91
C PRO A 322 -19.88 8.66 -7.97
N ASP A 323 -21.16 8.99 -7.78
CA ASP A 323 -22.31 8.09 -7.91
C ASP A 323 -22.19 6.74 -7.16
N SER A 324 -21.48 6.73 -6.02
CA SER A 324 -21.15 5.53 -5.27
C SER A 324 -21.58 5.61 -3.78
N PRO A 325 -22.03 4.50 -3.16
CA PRO A 325 -22.23 4.42 -1.71
C PRO A 325 -20.91 4.36 -0.92
N ILE A 326 -19.76 4.33 -1.61
CA ILE A 326 -18.44 4.26 -0.99
C ILE A 326 -18.04 5.64 -0.45
N GLY A 327 -17.85 5.72 0.88
CA GLY A 327 -17.52 6.95 1.58
C GLY A 327 -16.03 7.33 1.58
N TRP A 328 -15.69 8.25 2.48
CA TRP A 328 -14.31 8.64 2.79
C TRP A 328 -13.55 7.45 3.36
N ARG A 329 -12.34 7.21 2.84
CA ARG A 329 -11.54 6.03 3.20
C ARG A 329 -10.10 6.38 3.54
N VAL A 330 -9.49 5.56 4.39
CA VAL A 330 -8.08 5.62 4.75
C VAL A 330 -7.42 4.30 4.38
N GLU A 331 -6.31 4.37 3.64
CA GLU A 331 -5.56 3.21 3.14
C GLU A 331 -4.19 3.17 3.81
N PHE A 332 -3.92 2.12 4.60
CA PHE A 332 -2.66 1.86 5.31
C PHE A 332 -1.74 1.00 4.45
N ARG A 333 -0.49 1.45 4.23
CA ARG A 333 0.31 0.99 3.06
C ARG A 333 1.71 0.46 3.38
N THR A 334 2.20 0.61 4.62
CA THR A 334 3.59 0.27 4.96
C THR A 334 3.87 -1.22 5.13
N MET A 335 2.87 -2.03 5.51
CA MET A 335 3.06 -3.46 5.81
C MET A 335 3.75 -4.22 4.68
N GLU A 336 4.81 -4.95 5.04
CA GLU A 336 5.43 -5.95 4.17
C GLU A 336 4.49 -7.16 4.02
N LEU A 337 4.64 -7.95 2.95
CA LEU A 337 3.93 -9.22 2.82
C LEU A 337 4.65 -10.30 3.65
N SER A 338 3.94 -10.86 4.63
CA SER A 338 4.41 -11.98 5.47
C SER A 338 4.15 -13.34 4.80
N LEU A 339 4.84 -14.41 5.25
CA LEU A 339 4.82 -15.71 4.57
C LEU A 339 3.47 -16.44 4.64
N THR A 340 2.75 -16.30 5.75
CA THR A 340 1.50 -17.02 6.01
C THR A 340 0.27 -16.11 6.05
N ASP A 341 -0.87 -16.71 5.72
CA ASP A 341 -2.18 -16.04 5.76
C ASP A 341 -2.52 -15.62 7.20
N PHE A 342 -2.05 -16.38 8.20
CA PHE A 342 -2.15 -16.09 9.63
C PHE A 342 -1.46 -14.78 10.01
N GLU A 343 -0.20 -14.59 9.60
CA GLU A 343 0.53 -13.34 9.86
C GLU A 343 -0.12 -12.13 9.17
N ASN A 344 -0.47 -12.30 7.90
CA ASN A 344 -1.08 -11.22 7.11
C ASN A 344 -2.47 -10.85 7.66
N ALA A 345 -3.25 -11.82 8.12
CA ALA A 345 -4.52 -11.57 8.82
C ALA A 345 -4.27 -10.89 10.18
N ALA A 346 -3.27 -11.34 10.95
CA ALA A 346 -2.98 -10.77 12.27
C ALA A 346 -2.71 -9.26 12.20
N PHE A 347 -1.85 -8.82 11.27
CA PHE A 347 -1.57 -7.39 11.10
C PHE A 347 -2.76 -6.62 10.51
N ALA A 348 -3.50 -7.18 9.54
CA ALA A 348 -4.71 -6.55 9.02
C ALA A 348 -5.79 -6.33 10.10
N VAL A 349 -5.99 -7.33 10.96
CA VAL A 349 -6.91 -7.28 12.10
C VAL A 349 -6.40 -6.32 13.18
N PHE A 350 -5.09 -6.29 13.46
CA PHE A 350 -4.50 -5.33 14.40
C PHE A 350 -4.75 -3.88 13.97
N ILE A 351 -4.56 -3.52 12.69
CA ILE A 351 -4.89 -2.17 12.21
C ILE A 351 -6.39 -1.88 12.35
N GLN A 352 -7.27 -2.83 12.02
CA GLN A 352 -8.71 -2.67 12.21
C GLN A 352 -9.10 -2.44 13.68
N LEU A 353 -8.46 -3.15 14.62
CA LEU A 353 -8.67 -2.99 16.06
C LEU A 353 -8.07 -1.68 16.58
N MET A 354 -6.89 -1.28 16.09
CA MET A 354 -6.29 0.02 16.41
C MET A 354 -7.20 1.17 16.03
N ILE A 355 -7.79 1.17 14.82
CA ILE A 355 -8.73 2.22 14.38
C ILE A 355 -9.94 2.31 15.31
N ARG A 356 -10.52 1.16 15.69
CA ARG A 356 -11.65 1.12 16.64
C ARG A 356 -11.26 1.62 18.03
N THR A 357 -10.06 1.25 18.50
CA THR A 357 -9.51 1.68 19.80
C THR A 357 -9.22 3.18 19.81
N ILE A 358 -8.63 3.72 18.74
CA ILE A 358 -8.39 5.16 18.53
C ILE A 358 -9.70 5.94 18.63
N ASN A 359 -10.73 5.52 17.91
CA ASN A 359 -12.03 6.20 17.91
C ASN A 359 -12.77 6.05 19.26
N ALA A 360 -12.74 4.86 19.87
CA ALA A 360 -13.51 4.57 21.09
C ALA A 360 -12.88 5.09 22.39
N MET A 361 -11.57 5.39 22.38
CA MET A 361 -10.82 5.93 23.53
C MET A 361 -10.28 7.35 23.27
N GLU A 362 -10.66 7.96 22.15
CA GLU A 362 -10.18 9.27 21.66
C GLU A 362 -8.65 9.42 21.74
N LEU A 363 -7.92 8.38 21.30
CA LEU A 363 -6.47 8.30 21.46
C LEU A 363 -5.74 9.40 20.70
N ASP A 364 -4.91 10.14 21.43
CA ASP A 364 -4.09 11.22 20.90
C ASP A 364 -2.61 10.78 20.86
N LEU A 365 -2.20 10.22 19.71
CA LEU A 365 -0.86 9.67 19.47
C LEU A 365 0.05 10.61 18.68
N TYR A 366 -0.37 11.83 18.35
CA TYR A 366 0.43 12.74 17.51
C TYR A 366 1.85 12.91 18.02
N VAL A 367 2.82 12.89 17.10
CA VAL A 367 4.18 13.39 17.26
C VAL A 367 4.47 14.32 16.07
N PRO A 368 5.42 15.27 16.14
CA PRO A 368 5.74 16.13 15.01
C PRO A 368 6.16 15.31 13.79
N ILE A 369 5.75 15.71 12.59
CA ILE A 369 5.90 14.89 11.38
C ILE A 369 7.38 14.68 11.00
N SER A 370 8.29 15.60 11.37
CA SER A 370 9.74 15.36 11.32
C SER A 370 10.20 14.13 12.13
N ARG A 371 9.52 13.80 13.24
CA ARG A 371 9.77 12.61 14.06
C ARG A 371 9.14 11.35 13.48
N VAL A 372 8.05 11.48 12.71
CA VAL A 372 7.51 10.38 11.90
C VAL A 372 8.49 10.02 10.79
N ASP A 373 9.11 11.01 10.13
CA ASP A 373 10.17 10.80 9.14
C ASP A 373 11.44 10.19 9.78
N GLU A 374 11.86 10.67 10.96
CA GLU A 374 12.96 10.04 11.71
C GLU A 374 12.64 8.57 12.07
N ASN A 375 11.40 8.26 12.44
CA ASN A 375 10.94 6.90 12.71
C ASN A 375 10.92 6.02 11.45
N MET A 376 10.54 6.56 10.28
CA MET A 376 10.63 5.86 8.99
C MET A 376 12.09 5.53 8.64
N GLY A 377 13.03 6.45 8.87
CA GLY A 377 14.46 6.18 8.70
C GLY A 377 15.00 5.08 9.63
N LYS A 378 14.53 5.03 10.89
CA LYS A 378 14.91 3.95 11.83
C LYS A 378 14.30 2.61 11.46
N ALA A 379 13.05 2.58 11.00
CA ALA A 379 12.32 1.36 10.65
C ALA A 379 12.96 0.59 9.48
N HIS A 380 13.83 1.23 8.69
CA HIS A 380 14.60 0.57 7.64
C HIS A 380 15.75 -0.30 8.12
N LYS A 381 16.37 0.05 9.27
CA LYS A 381 17.62 -0.57 9.73
C LYS A 381 17.45 -2.06 10.01
N ARG A 382 18.51 -2.84 9.76
CA ARG A 382 18.59 -4.25 10.15
C ARG A 382 18.24 -4.45 11.64
N ASP A 383 17.32 -5.37 11.92
CA ASP A 383 16.82 -5.74 13.25
C ASP A 383 16.20 -4.56 14.05
N ALA A 384 15.68 -3.53 13.38
CA ALA A 384 15.13 -2.31 14.02
C ALA A 384 14.07 -2.58 15.12
N VAL A 385 13.30 -3.66 15.02
CA VAL A 385 12.34 -4.09 16.05
C VAL A 385 13.00 -4.28 17.42
N LYS A 386 14.23 -4.80 17.45
CA LYS A 386 14.97 -5.11 18.68
C LYS A 386 16.01 -4.06 19.04
N GLN A 387 16.63 -3.43 18.05
CA GLN A 387 17.78 -2.53 18.23
C GLN A 387 17.40 -1.04 18.35
N GLU A 388 16.32 -0.60 17.71
CA GLU A 388 16.01 0.83 17.57
C GLU A 388 14.97 1.33 18.59
N LYS A 389 14.93 2.65 18.75
CA LYS A 389 13.89 3.34 19.52
C LYS A 389 13.20 4.42 18.71
N PHE A 390 11.88 4.38 18.71
CA PHE A 390 11.00 5.23 17.95
C PHE A 390 10.44 6.34 18.84
N TRP A 391 10.26 7.54 18.27
CA TRP A 391 9.54 8.62 18.94
C TRP A 391 8.08 8.25 19.05
N PHE A 392 7.57 8.20 20.28
CA PHE A 392 6.18 7.90 20.57
C PHE A 392 5.67 8.79 21.70
N ARG A 393 4.36 9.08 21.69
CA ARG A 393 3.73 9.91 22.72
C ARG A 393 3.37 9.05 23.93
N GLU A 394 3.87 9.44 25.10
CA GLU A 394 3.69 8.69 26.35
C GLU A 394 2.33 8.98 27.02
N ASN A 395 1.84 10.22 26.90
CA ASN A 395 0.55 10.69 27.38
C ASN A 395 -0.49 10.76 26.24
N PHE A 396 -1.08 9.62 25.92
CA PHE A 396 -2.02 9.39 24.81
C PHE A 396 -3.43 9.99 24.99
N GLN A 397 -3.61 10.90 25.95
CA GLN A 397 -4.86 11.62 26.22
C GLN A 397 -4.67 13.13 25.92
N SER A 398 -5.74 13.77 25.46
CA SER A 398 -5.76 15.16 24.95
C SER A 398 -5.34 16.22 25.96
N ASP A 399 -5.67 16.02 27.24
CA ASP A 399 -5.78 17.10 28.23
C ASP A 399 -4.44 17.46 28.91
N SER A 400 -3.30 17.14 28.28
CA SER A 400 -1.97 17.33 28.87
C SER A 400 -0.91 17.68 27.82
N ASP A 401 0.10 18.46 28.22
CA ASP A 401 1.18 18.86 27.32
C ASP A 401 1.92 17.64 26.75
N PRO A 402 2.06 17.55 25.42
CA PRO A 402 2.44 16.31 24.76
C PRO A 402 3.91 15.95 25.04
N ARG A 403 4.12 14.73 25.56
CA ARG A 403 5.43 14.21 25.95
C ARG A 403 5.86 13.09 25.00
N TYR A 404 6.74 13.43 24.08
CA TYR A 404 7.36 12.49 23.15
C TYR A 404 8.64 11.91 23.75
N VAL A 405 8.78 10.59 23.73
CA VAL A 405 9.97 9.89 24.23
C VAL A 405 10.40 8.81 23.26
N LEU A 406 11.66 8.37 23.36
CA LEU A 406 12.21 7.26 22.59
C LEU A 406 11.88 5.93 23.29
N MET A 407 10.97 5.16 22.68
CA MET A 407 10.56 3.84 23.15
C MET A 407 11.03 2.73 22.19
N SER A 408 11.40 1.58 22.73
CA SER A 408 11.61 0.34 21.94
C SER A 408 10.27 -0.25 21.49
N MET A 409 10.30 -1.19 20.54
CA MET A 409 9.06 -1.80 20.04
C MET A 409 8.28 -2.54 21.14
N ASP A 410 8.97 -3.24 22.05
CA ASP A 410 8.37 -3.86 23.25
C ASP A 410 7.64 -2.83 24.11
N GLU A 411 8.25 -1.67 24.36
CA GLU A 411 7.65 -0.59 25.17
C GLU A 411 6.40 0.03 24.50
N ILE A 412 6.35 0.14 23.18
CA ILE A 412 5.17 0.69 22.46
C ILE A 412 4.06 -0.35 22.30
N ILE A 413 4.39 -1.62 22.04
CA ILE A 413 3.37 -2.65 21.76
C ILE A 413 2.86 -3.28 23.06
N ASN A 414 3.76 -3.65 23.98
CA ASN A 414 3.46 -4.40 25.20
C ASN A 414 3.44 -3.52 26.47
N GLY A 415 4.02 -2.31 26.42
CA GLY A 415 3.95 -1.31 27.49
C GLY A 415 5.21 -1.19 28.35
N GLN A 416 5.34 -0.05 29.04
CA GLN A 416 6.50 0.26 29.88
C GLN A 416 6.41 -0.36 31.28
N LYS A 417 7.34 -1.27 31.58
CA LYS A 417 7.40 -2.11 32.80
C LYS A 417 7.60 -1.36 34.14
N LYS A 418 7.70 -0.02 34.12
CA LYS A 418 7.89 0.84 35.31
C LYS A 418 6.76 1.88 35.50
N GLY A 419 5.64 1.70 34.80
CA GLY A 419 4.69 2.78 34.55
C GLY A 419 5.17 3.67 33.39
N GLY A 420 4.24 4.45 32.83
CA GLY A 420 4.41 5.16 31.56
C GLY A 420 3.32 4.75 30.58
N PHE A 421 3.66 4.63 29.31
CA PHE A 421 2.76 4.19 28.25
C PHE A 421 2.31 2.72 28.48
N PRO A 422 0.99 2.42 28.42
CA PRO A 422 0.46 1.09 28.74
C PRO A 422 0.70 0.04 27.64
N GLY A 423 1.06 0.44 26.42
CA GLY A 423 1.22 -0.45 25.27
C GLY A 423 -0.03 -0.53 24.39
N LEU A 424 0.15 -0.52 23.08
CA LEU A 424 -0.95 -0.53 22.10
C LEU A 424 -1.83 -1.79 22.22
N ILE A 425 -1.24 -2.95 22.53
CA ILE A 425 -2.04 -4.17 22.75
C ILE A 425 -2.90 -4.03 23.99
N ASN A 426 -2.40 -3.49 25.10
CA ASN A 426 -3.21 -3.32 26.32
C ASN A 426 -4.35 -2.31 26.12
N LEU A 427 -4.17 -1.28 25.28
CA LEU A 427 -5.26 -0.39 24.86
C LEU A 427 -6.32 -1.14 24.01
N ILE A 428 -5.90 -1.99 23.08
CA ILE A 428 -6.83 -2.87 22.34
C ILE A 428 -7.57 -3.81 23.29
N GLN A 429 -6.90 -4.44 24.26
CA GLN A 429 -7.55 -5.34 25.22
C GLN A 429 -8.62 -4.61 26.04
N VAL A 430 -8.30 -3.41 26.56
CA VAL A 430 -9.26 -2.56 27.28
C VAL A 430 -10.46 -2.20 26.39
N PHE A 431 -10.23 -1.86 25.12
CA PHE A 431 -11.33 -1.64 24.17
C PHE A 431 -12.17 -2.92 23.98
N LEU A 432 -11.55 -4.07 23.71
CA LEU A 432 -12.25 -5.34 23.50
C LEU A 432 -13.10 -5.76 24.70
N ASP A 433 -12.65 -5.49 25.92
CA ASP A 433 -13.39 -5.78 27.16
C ASP A 433 -14.64 -4.90 27.35
N THR A 434 -14.77 -3.78 26.62
CA THR A 434 -16.03 -3.02 26.55
C THR A 434 -17.02 -3.57 25.52
N THR A 435 -16.65 -4.58 24.74
CA THR A 435 -17.46 -5.11 23.63
C THR A 435 -18.11 -6.44 23.97
N CYS A 436 -19.33 -6.68 23.47
CA CYS A 436 -20.02 -7.97 23.57
C CYS A 436 -19.48 -8.99 22.54
N MET A 437 -18.16 -9.18 22.49
CA MET A 437 -17.48 -10.14 21.63
C MET A 437 -17.68 -11.58 22.17
N GLY A 438 -17.91 -12.55 21.30
CA GLY A 438 -17.94 -13.97 21.66
C GLY A 438 -16.55 -14.51 21.99
N ASN A 439 -16.46 -15.45 22.94
CA ASN A 439 -15.18 -16.03 23.37
C ASN A 439 -14.42 -16.69 22.20
N ASP A 440 -15.13 -17.32 21.28
CA ASP A 440 -14.61 -17.89 20.03
C ASP A 440 -13.93 -16.86 19.13
N VAL A 441 -14.49 -15.65 19.03
CA VAL A 441 -13.88 -14.52 18.32
C VAL A 441 -12.67 -14.00 19.10
N ARG A 442 -12.77 -13.89 20.43
CA ARG A 442 -11.69 -13.36 21.28
C ARG A 442 -10.46 -14.29 21.27
N ASP A 443 -10.64 -15.61 21.34
CA ASP A 443 -9.55 -16.59 21.34
C ASP A 443 -8.71 -16.54 20.05
N VAL A 444 -9.34 -16.28 18.90
CA VAL A 444 -8.64 -16.12 17.61
C VAL A 444 -7.94 -14.75 17.52
N VAL A 445 -8.62 -13.68 17.96
CA VAL A 445 -8.03 -12.34 18.04
C VAL A 445 -6.81 -12.31 18.97
N GLU A 446 -6.87 -13.02 20.10
CA GLU A 446 -5.77 -13.09 21.07
C GLU A 446 -4.49 -13.65 20.44
N GLN A 447 -4.59 -14.68 19.59
CA GLN A 447 -3.41 -15.24 18.92
C GLN A 447 -2.79 -14.29 17.88
N TYR A 448 -3.60 -13.47 17.22
CA TYR A 448 -3.09 -12.39 16.37
C TYR A 448 -2.34 -11.34 17.22
N LEU A 449 -2.86 -10.98 18.39
CA LEU A 449 -2.19 -10.05 19.32
C LEU A 449 -0.91 -10.66 19.91
N VAL A 450 -0.91 -11.95 20.28
CA VAL A 450 0.26 -12.67 20.79
C VAL A 450 1.39 -12.75 19.75
N LEU A 451 1.08 -12.97 18.46
CA LEU A 451 2.09 -12.92 17.40
C LEU A 451 2.80 -11.56 17.36
N ILE A 452 2.03 -10.47 17.39
CA ILE A 452 2.55 -9.10 17.31
C ILE A 452 3.30 -8.72 18.59
N SER A 453 2.76 -9.08 19.75
CA SER A 453 3.38 -8.93 21.08
C SER A 453 4.77 -9.57 21.13
N LYS A 454 4.88 -10.82 20.66
CA LYS A 454 6.13 -11.58 20.68
C LYS A 454 7.13 -11.16 19.62
N ARG A 455 6.68 -10.63 18.47
CA ARG A 455 7.58 -9.95 17.52
C ARG A 455 8.14 -8.66 18.14
N ALA A 456 7.30 -7.86 18.78
CA ALA A 456 7.72 -6.62 19.44
C ALA A 456 8.70 -6.80 20.60
N SER A 457 8.54 -7.87 21.40
CA SER A 457 9.50 -8.25 22.45
C SER A 457 10.78 -8.91 21.91
N GLY A 458 10.81 -9.27 20.63
CA GLY A 458 11.90 -9.99 19.98
C GLY A 458 11.97 -11.49 20.30
N GLU A 459 10.97 -12.05 21.00
CA GLU A 459 10.82 -13.50 21.25
C GLU A 459 10.56 -14.25 19.93
N LEU A 460 9.79 -13.64 19.03
CA LEU A 460 9.64 -14.08 17.64
C LEU A 460 10.46 -13.19 16.69
N GLN A 461 10.85 -13.79 15.58
CA GLN A 461 11.56 -13.17 14.47
C GLN A 461 10.60 -12.39 13.57
N THR A 462 11.10 -11.35 12.91
CA THR A 462 10.49 -10.88 11.65
C THR A 462 10.85 -11.86 10.53
N THR A 463 10.11 -11.80 9.42
CA THR A 463 10.44 -12.61 8.23
C THR A 463 11.85 -12.29 7.74
N ALA A 464 12.29 -11.03 7.81
CA ALA A 464 13.64 -10.61 7.44
C ALA A 464 14.72 -11.22 8.35
N SER A 465 14.55 -11.16 9.68
CA SER A 465 15.51 -11.80 10.60
C SER A 465 15.65 -13.31 10.33
N TRP A 466 14.53 -13.99 10.07
CA TRP A 466 14.52 -15.42 9.74
C TRP A 466 15.18 -15.72 8.38
N MET A 467 14.89 -14.93 7.33
CA MET A 467 15.55 -15.07 6.02
C MET A 467 17.07 -14.88 6.10
N ARG A 468 17.54 -13.96 6.95
CA ARG A 468 18.98 -13.77 7.21
C ARG A 468 19.60 -14.98 7.89
N GLU A 469 18.95 -15.55 8.90
CA GLU A 469 19.43 -16.76 9.58
C GLU A 469 19.47 -17.96 8.63
N PHE A 470 18.45 -18.12 7.77
CA PHE A 470 18.42 -19.14 6.72
C PHE A 470 19.64 -19.00 5.79
N VAL A 471 19.91 -17.81 5.26
CA VAL A 471 21.10 -17.59 4.40
C VAL A 471 22.38 -17.84 5.18
N HIS A 472 22.53 -17.29 6.40
CA HIS A 472 23.77 -17.36 7.17
C HIS A 472 24.12 -18.79 7.63
N SER A 473 23.13 -19.67 7.78
CA SER A 473 23.27 -21.09 8.11
C SER A 473 23.35 -22.03 6.90
N HIS A 474 23.08 -21.54 5.69
CA HIS A 474 23.06 -22.36 4.48
C HIS A 474 24.48 -22.86 4.09
N PRO A 475 24.70 -24.15 3.74
CA PRO A 475 26.03 -24.70 3.46
C PRO A 475 26.81 -23.98 2.33
N GLU A 476 26.11 -23.52 1.28
CA GLU A 476 26.70 -22.75 0.17
C GLU A 476 27.09 -21.30 0.52
N TYR A 477 26.70 -20.77 1.68
CA TYR A 477 26.93 -19.37 2.03
C TYR A 477 28.33 -19.11 2.57
N LYS A 478 29.09 -18.23 1.92
CA LYS A 478 30.54 -18.12 2.09
C LYS A 478 30.97 -17.04 3.10
N LYS A 479 30.01 -16.40 3.78
CA LYS A 479 30.19 -15.18 4.60
C LYS A 479 30.63 -13.96 3.76
N ASP A 480 30.14 -13.88 2.52
CA ASP A 480 30.46 -12.88 1.49
C ASP A 480 29.26 -11.98 1.12
N SER A 481 28.15 -12.10 1.85
CA SER A 481 26.86 -11.44 1.60
C SER A 481 26.18 -11.79 0.28
N ILE A 482 26.63 -12.82 -0.44
CA ILE A 482 26.05 -13.26 -1.72
C ILE A 482 25.00 -14.36 -1.49
N VAL A 483 23.81 -14.18 -2.07
CA VAL A 483 22.73 -15.16 -2.12
C VAL A 483 22.77 -15.84 -3.50
N SER A 484 23.44 -16.99 -3.57
CA SER A 484 23.57 -17.77 -4.81
C SER A 484 22.22 -18.38 -5.26
N PRO A 485 22.11 -18.83 -6.53
CA PRO A 485 20.90 -19.48 -7.02
C PRO A 485 20.45 -20.71 -6.21
N ALA A 486 21.39 -21.46 -5.63
CA ALA A 486 21.08 -22.58 -4.74
C ALA A 486 20.43 -22.10 -3.42
N ILE A 487 21.03 -21.10 -2.77
CA ILE A 487 20.51 -20.52 -1.52
C ILE A 487 19.11 -19.93 -1.77
N ALA A 488 18.93 -19.19 -2.86
CA ALA A 488 17.65 -18.59 -3.22
C ALA A 488 16.57 -19.64 -3.55
N HIS A 489 16.91 -20.70 -4.29
CA HIS A 489 15.99 -21.79 -4.60
C HIS A 489 15.47 -22.45 -3.32
N ASP A 490 16.38 -22.88 -2.42
CA ASP A 490 15.98 -23.59 -1.21
C ASP A 490 15.30 -22.66 -0.19
N LEU A 491 15.65 -21.36 -0.16
CA LEU A 491 14.92 -20.34 0.60
C LEU A 491 13.48 -20.18 0.10
N VAL A 492 13.28 -19.90 -1.20
CA VAL A 492 11.95 -19.68 -1.79
C VAL A 492 11.07 -20.94 -1.64
N LYS A 493 11.65 -22.12 -1.85
CA LYS A 493 11.00 -23.42 -1.63
C LYS A 493 10.59 -23.62 -0.16
N THR A 494 11.44 -23.24 0.79
CA THR A 494 11.11 -23.27 2.23
C THR A 494 10.00 -22.27 2.55
N CYS A 495 10.05 -21.04 2.02
CA CYS A 495 8.96 -20.07 2.15
C CYS A 495 7.62 -20.62 1.63
N ILE A 496 7.61 -21.24 0.45
CA ILE A 496 6.41 -21.89 -0.12
C ILE A 496 5.91 -23.03 0.79
N GLN A 497 6.81 -23.80 1.41
CA GLN A 497 6.45 -24.86 2.36
C GLN A 497 5.87 -24.31 3.67
N ILE A 498 6.40 -23.21 4.19
CA ILE A 498 5.87 -22.48 5.36
C ILE A 498 4.49 -21.89 5.03
N SER A 499 4.37 -21.16 3.92
CA SER A 499 3.13 -20.61 3.40
C SER A 499 2.02 -21.68 3.36
N ASN A 500 2.32 -22.87 2.85
CA ASN A 500 1.36 -23.97 2.70
C ASN A 500 1.21 -24.86 3.95
N GLY A 501 1.77 -24.48 5.10
CA GLY A 501 1.66 -25.25 6.36
C GLY A 501 2.35 -26.62 6.34
N LYS A 502 3.27 -26.85 5.40
CA LYS A 502 4.07 -28.09 5.29
C LYS A 502 5.29 -28.07 6.21
N ILE A 503 5.76 -26.88 6.59
CA ILE A 503 6.81 -26.65 7.58
C ILE A 503 6.30 -25.60 8.57
N THR A 504 6.38 -25.90 9.86
CA THR A 504 6.16 -24.91 10.93
C THR A 504 7.51 -24.37 11.40
N VAL A 505 7.62 -23.05 11.52
CA VAL A 505 8.82 -22.38 12.09
C VAL A 505 8.41 -21.70 13.40
N PRO A 506 8.62 -22.33 14.57
CA PRO A 506 8.19 -21.78 15.85
C PRO A 506 8.83 -20.42 16.20
N SER A 507 10.05 -20.15 15.72
CA SER A 507 10.72 -18.85 15.91
C SER A 507 10.10 -17.70 15.09
N LEU A 508 9.31 -18.00 14.07
CA LEU A 508 8.62 -17.01 13.22
C LEU A 508 7.12 -16.90 13.56
N LEU A 509 6.47 -18.04 13.84
CA LEU A 509 5.01 -18.17 13.98
C LEU A 509 4.53 -18.40 15.41
N GLY A 510 5.42 -18.78 16.34
CA GLY A 510 5.05 -19.21 17.69
C GLY A 510 4.27 -20.53 17.71
N THR A 511 3.39 -20.68 18.70
CA THR A 511 2.49 -21.83 18.86
C THR A 511 1.04 -21.36 18.69
N ARG A 512 0.36 -21.88 17.67
CA ARG A 512 -1.08 -21.66 17.45
C ARG A 512 -1.90 -22.69 18.23
N THR A 513 -2.99 -22.28 18.86
CA THR A 513 -3.90 -23.12 19.67
C THR A 513 -5.32 -23.16 19.14
N THR A 514 -5.81 -22.12 18.45
CA THR A 514 -7.10 -22.12 17.74
C THR A 514 -6.98 -21.49 16.35
N GLU A 515 -7.87 -21.88 15.44
CA GLU A 515 -8.00 -21.27 14.11
C GLU A 515 -9.36 -20.56 14.01
N PRO A 516 -9.52 -19.52 13.15
CA PRO A 516 -10.85 -19.07 12.76
C PRO A 516 -11.63 -20.25 12.16
N PRO A 517 -12.94 -20.37 12.42
CA PRO A 517 -13.74 -21.46 11.89
C PRO A 517 -13.64 -21.47 10.37
N MET A 518 -13.26 -22.62 9.81
CA MET A 518 -13.23 -22.81 8.36
C MET A 518 -14.67 -22.92 7.85
N ASP A 519 -15.25 -21.78 7.49
CA ASP A 519 -16.49 -21.75 6.74
C ASP A 519 -16.31 -22.57 5.44
N SER A 520 -17.26 -23.47 5.21
CA SER A 520 -17.29 -24.34 4.03
C SER A 520 -17.99 -23.67 2.84
N SER A 521 -18.67 -22.55 3.08
CA SER A 521 -19.22 -21.67 2.07
C SER A 521 -18.22 -20.56 1.69
N PRO A 522 -18.19 -20.12 0.42
CA PRO A 522 -17.41 -18.93 0.05
C PRO A 522 -18.00 -17.70 0.75
N PRO A 523 -17.16 -16.70 1.15
CA PRO A 523 -17.68 -15.46 1.71
C PRO A 523 -18.67 -14.84 0.72
N ALA A 524 -19.85 -14.47 1.21
CA ALA A 524 -20.98 -14.05 0.39
C ALA A 524 -20.54 -12.99 -0.64
N THR A 525 -20.66 -13.33 -1.93
CA THR A 525 -20.28 -12.44 -3.02
C THR A 525 -21.01 -11.10 -2.87
N PRO A 526 -20.29 -9.95 -2.94
CA PRO A 526 -20.91 -8.65 -2.73
C PRO A 526 -22.04 -8.42 -3.75
N PRO A 527 -23.14 -7.74 -3.34
CA PRO A 527 -24.26 -7.47 -4.22
C PRO A 527 -23.80 -6.67 -5.45
N GLY A 528 -23.74 -7.35 -6.60
CA GLY A 528 -23.14 -6.85 -7.84
C GLY A 528 -22.38 -7.89 -8.68
N SER A 529 -22.05 -9.07 -8.13
CA SER A 529 -21.23 -10.09 -8.83
C SER A 529 -21.97 -10.94 -9.89
N SER A 530 -23.15 -10.55 -10.37
CA SER A 530 -23.99 -11.37 -11.27
C SER A 530 -23.38 -11.62 -12.66
N TYR A 531 -22.28 -10.96 -13.00
CA TYR A 531 -21.62 -11.05 -14.30
C TYR A 531 -20.76 -12.31 -14.51
N LEU A 532 -20.28 -12.96 -13.43
CA LEU A 532 -19.36 -14.11 -13.57
C LEU A 532 -20.06 -15.41 -13.98
N THR A 533 -21.30 -15.63 -13.56
CA THR A 533 -22.03 -16.88 -13.83
C THR A 533 -22.50 -17.01 -15.29
N ALA A 534 -22.64 -15.89 -16.01
CA ALA A 534 -23.07 -15.87 -17.41
C ALA A 534 -21.94 -16.25 -18.39
N ALA A 535 -20.67 -16.00 -18.02
CA ALA A 535 -19.52 -16.19 -18.91
C ALA A 535 -19.15 -17.66 -19.18
N LEU A 536 -19.69 -18.61 -18.41
CA LEU A 536 -19.41 -20.05 -18.52
C LEU A 536 -20.56 -20.86 -19.16
N ALA A 537 -21.72 -20.23 -19.41
CA ALA A 537 -22.87 -20.86 -20.02
C ALA A 537 -22.87 -20.63 -21.55
N GLY A 538 -22.07 -21.41 -22.27
CA GLY A 538 -22.01 -21.37 -23.74
C GLY A 538 -23.35 -21.78 -24.37
N SER A 539 -24.22 -20.82 -24.64
CA SER A 539 -25.56 -21.05 -25.22
C SER A 539 -25.99 -19.85 -26.06
N THR A 540 -25.85 -19.97 -27.39
CA THR A 540 -26.28 -18.96 -28.37
C THR A 540 -27.81 -18.99 -28.57
N PRO A 541 -28.52 -17.87 -28.35
CA PRO A 541 -29.92 -17.73 -28.78
C PRO A 541 -29.99 -17.14 -30.20
N SER A 542 -30.87 -17.69 -31.04
CA SER A 542 -31.10 -17.19 -32.40
C SER A 542 -31.96 -15.91 -32.43
N PHE A 543 -31.79 -15.12 -33.48
CA PHE A 543 -32.70 -14.02 -33.82
C PHE A 543 -34.14 -14.50 -33.98
N SER A 544 -35.09 -13.82 -33.32
CA SER A 544 -36.47 -13.73 -33.78
C SER A 544 -37.10 -12.39 -33.34
N SER A 545 -37.97 -11.84 -34.18
CA SER A 545 -38.52 -10.49 -34.04
C SER A 545 -40.02 -10.52 -33.75
N SER A 546 -40.47 -9.78 -32.74
CA SER A 546 -41.88 -9.37 -32.60
C SER A 546 -42.02 -8.10 -31.76
N SER A 547 -43.14 -7.38 -31.97
CA SER A 547 -43.38 -6.02 -31.50
C SER A 547 -44.50 -5.92 -30.45
N SER A 548 -44.73 -4.69 -29.95
CA SER A 548 -45.96 -4.21 -29.26
C SER A 548 -46.17 -4.69 -27.80
N SER A 549 -46.94 -4.01 -26.92
CA SER A 549 -47.32 -2.57 -26.79
C SER A 549 -48.20 -2.38 -25.53
N SER A 550 -48.19 -1.18 -24.91
CA SER A 550 -49.23 -0.66 -23.97
C SER A 550 -49.48 -1.46 -22.66
N SER A 551 -50.08 -0.93 -21.57
CA SER A 551 -50.38 0.46 -21.14
C SER A 551 -50.80 0.49 -19.65
N SER A 552 -50.64 1.64 -18.98
CA SER A 552 -51.49 2.21 -17.89
C SER A 552 -52.14 1.33 -16.80
N SER A 553 -51.95 1.69 -15.51
CA SER A 553 -52.95 2.45 -14.71
C SER A 553 -52.82 2.28 -13.18
N SER A 554 -52.88 3.38 -12.42
CA SER A 554 -53.21 3.46 -10.97
C SER A 554 -54.76 3.45 -10.78
N PRO A 555 -55.39 3.41 -9.56
CA PRO A 555 -55.10 4.32 -8.42
C PRO A 555 -55.46 3.91 -6.95
N SER A 556 -54.95 4.72 -6.00
CA SER A 556 -55.58 5.24 -4.74
C SER A 556 -56.24 4.37 -3.64
N SER A 557 -55.84 4.67 -2.38
CA SER A 557 -56.64 4.68 -1.11
C SER A 557 -57.17 3.33 -0.55
N SER A 558 -57.45 3.10 0.75
CA SER A 558 -57.32 3.83 2.04
C SER A 558 -56.89 2.81 3.15
N SER A 559 -56.92 2.96 4.50
CA SER A 559 -57.58 3.86 5.49
C SER A 559 -56.75 3.87 6.82
N SER A 560 -57.27 4.42 7.94
CA SER A 560 -56.52 4.55 9.22
C SER A 560 -57.31 4.28 10.53
N SER A 561 -56.65 3.60 11.49
CA SER A 561 -56.83 3.72 12.97
C SER A 561 -58.15 3.23 13.62
N PRO A 562 -58.27 3.11 14.96
CA PRO A 562 -57.26 2.95 16.07
C PRO A 562 -57.58 1.75 17.02
N ILE A 563 -56.81 1.57 18.12
CA ILE A 563 -57.31 1.35 19.51
C ILE A 563 -56.13 1.37 20.52
N ASP A 564 -56.43 1.49 21.82
CA ASP A 564 -55.66 2.20 22.85
C ASP A 564 -55.45 1.39 24.17
N ILE A 565 -54.54 1.85 25.05
CA ILE A 565 -54.54 1.61 26.54
C ILE A 565 -54.24 0.14 27.02
N ALA A 566 -53.62 -0.20 28.17
CA ALA A 566 -53.17 0.52 29.39
C ALA A 566 -51.81 -0.02 29.95
N ALA A 567 -51.33 0.55 31.08
CA ALA A 567 -50.22 0.03 31.89
C ALA A 567 -50.57 -0.03 33.40
N SER A 568 -49.85 -0.83 34.20
CA SER A 568 -49.90 -0.81 35.68
C SER A 568 -48.61 -1.38 36.32
N SER A 569 -48.37 -1.08 37.60
CA SER A 569 -47.05 -1.18 38.28
C SER A 569 -47.09 -1.81 39.69
N SER A 570 -46.04 -2.55 40.12
CA SER A 570 -45.64 -2.65 41.55
C SER A 570 -44.30 -3.39 41.87
N SER A 571 -43.44 -2.68 42.62
CA SER A 571 -42.67 -3.08 43.83
C SER A 571 -42.03 -4.48 44.06
N ILE A 572 -40.68 -4.53 43.95
CA ILE A 572 -39.66 -4.80 45.02
C ILE A 572 -40.07 -5.70 46.22
N PRO A 573 -39.31 -6.79 46.54
CA PRO A 573 -38.24 -6.72 47.58
C PRO A 573 -36.95 -7.57 47.37
N ILE A 574 -35.97 -7.35 48.26
CA ILE A 574 -34.55 -7.80 48.24
C ILE A 574 -34.28 -8.88 49.32
N PRO A 575 -33.31 -9.80 49.11
CA PRO A 575 -32.44 -10.30 50.20
C PRO A 575 -30.94 -10.07 49.92
N ASP A 576 -30.08 -10.20 50.94
CA ASP A 576 -28.84 -9.42 51.07
C ASP A 576 -27.60 -10.20 51.59
N LYS A 577 -26.40 -9.73 51.18
CA LYS A 577 -25.04 -9.86 51.79
C LYS A 577 -24.20 -11.17 51.85
N ASN A 578 -22.95 -10.97 51.38
CA ASN A 578 -21.64 -11.27 52.00
C ASN A 578 -20.91 -12.63 51.84
N ARG A 579 -19.74 -12.59 51.15
CA ARG A 579 -18.41 -12.67 51.84
C ARG A 579 -17.18 -12.23 51.00
N CYS A 580 -16.13 -11.79 51.70
CA CYS A 580 -14.69 -11.85 51.35
C CYS A 580 -14.06 -10.94 50.25
N LEU A 581 -13.92 -9.65 50.58
CA LEU A 581 -12.66 -8.88 50.73
C LEU A 581 -11.42 -9.06 49.79
N ASN A 582 -10.86 -7.88 49.45
CA ASN A 582 -9.44 -7.50 49.21
C ASN A 582 -8.77 -7.71 47.83
N SER A 583 -8.63 -6.59 47.11
CA SER A 583 -7.47 -6.25 46.26
C SER A 583 -7.12 -4.74 46.43
N PRO A 584 -5.88 -4.30 46.15
CA PRO A 584 -5.46 -2.92 46.41
C PRO A 584 -5.84 -1.93 45.28
N ARG A 585 -5.92 -0.64 45.64
CA ARG A 585 -6.15 0.50 44.73
C ARG A 585 -4.89 0.78 43.89
N GLY A 586 -4.97 1.31 42.66
CA GLY A 586 -6.17 1.61 41.87
C GLY A 586 -5.86 2.47 40.64
N LEU A 587 -6.84 2.63 39.76
CA LEU A 587 -6.86 3.57 38.62
C LEU A 587 -7.99 4.58 38.81
N PRO A 588 -7.91 5.80 38.24
CA PRO A 588 -9.03 6.74 38.26
C PRO A 588 -10.22 6.19 37.45
N SER A 589 -11.43 6.35 37.96
CA SER A 589 -12.64 5.83 37.33
C SER A 589 -13.04 6.66 36.10
N LEU A 590 -13.05 6.04 34.92
CA LEU A 590 -13.68 6.60 33.73
C LEU A 590 -15.21 6.55 33.90
N SER A 591 -15.86 7.72 33.89
CA SER A 591 -17.32 7.83 33.89
C SER A 591 -17.86 7.57 32.47
N PRO A 592 -18.76 6.59 32.25
CA PRO A 592 -19.22 6.25 30.91
C PRO A 592 -20.27 7.24 30.38
N ILE A 593 -19.84 8.20 29.56
CA ILE A 593 -20.75 9.00 28.71
C ILE A 593 -20.97 8.25 27.40
N ILE A 594 -21.77 7.17 27.46
CA ILE A 594 -22.16 6.40 26.27
C ILE A 594 -23.33 7.11 25.58
N SER A 595 -23.10 7.64 24.38
CA SER A 595 -24.19 8.07 23.48
C SER A 595 -24.60 6.91 22.57
N PRO A 596 -25.90 6.61 22.38
CA PRO A 596 -26.35 5.42 21.67
C PRO A 596 -26.48 5.66 20.16
N PHE A 597 -25.36 5.89 19.45
CA PHE A 597 -25.37 5.94 17.98
C PHE A 597 -25.19 4.55 17.35
N GLY A 598 -26.30 3.82 17.27
CA GLY A 598 -26.40 2.54 16.56
C GLY A 598 -26.31 2.69 15.03
N GLY A 599 -25.09 2.85 14.51
CA GLY A 599 -24.82 2.86 13.07
C GLY A 599 -24.82 1.44 12.48
N ASN A 600 -25.71 1.18 11.51
CA ASN A 600 -25.68 -0.07 10.74
C ASN A 600 -24.59 0.02 9.64
N PHE A 601 -23.42 -0.53 9.92
CA PHE A 601 -22.33 -0.67 8.93
C PHE A 601 -22.48 -1.97 8.12
N GLU A 602 -22.70 -1.85 6.81
CA GLU A 602 -22.56 -2.98 5.86
C GLU A 602 -21.09 -3.33 5.63
N PHE A 603 -20.80 -4.62 5.39
CA PHE A 603 -19.49 -5.08 4.96
C PHE A 603 -19.49 -5.38 3.46
N ALA A 604 -18.95 -4.47 2.66
CA ALA A 604 -18.61 -4.75 1.27
C ALA A 604 -17.20 -5.33 1.20
N MET A 605 -17.06 -6.66 1.11
CA MET A 605 -15.80 -7.28 0.65
C MET A 605 -15.64 -7.04 -0.85
N SER A 606 -15.24 -5.82 -1.21
CA SER A 606 -15.01 -5.45 -2.60
C SER A 606 -13.73 -6.11 -3.11
N PRO A 607 -13.75 -6.85 -4.23
CA PRO A 607 -12.58 -6.89 -5.11
C PRO A 607 -12.32 -5.47 -5.67
N ASN A 608 -11.24 -5.30 -6.43
CA ASN A 608 -10.85 -4.05 -7.11
C ASN A 608 -10.31 -2.95 -6.18
N SER A 609 -9.02 -3.04 -5.89
CA SER A 609 -8.17 -1.87 -6.16
C SER A 609 -8.31 -1.52 -7.65
N SER A 610 -8.71 -0.28 -7.97
CA SER A 610 -9.11 0.22 -9.29
C SER A 610 -10.24 -0.55 -10.00
N HIS A 611 -11.42 0.06 -10.08
CA HIS A 611 -12.46 -0.40 -11.00
C HIS A 611 -12.13 0.00 -12.44
N TRP A 612 -11.67 -0.97 -13.23
CA TRP A 612 -11.84 -0.96 -14.69
C TRP A 612 -12.55 -2.25 -15.07
N VAL A 613 -13.76 -2.15 -15.63
CA VAL A 613 -14.50 -3.31 -16.14
C VAL A 613 -14.25 -3.39 -17.64
N TRP A 614 -13.48 -4.38 -18.06
CA TRP A 614 -13.10 -4.57 -19.46
C TRP A 614 -13.89 -5.72 -20.10
N PRO A 615 -14.34 -5.59 -21.36
CA PRO A 615 -14.86 -6.72 -22.13
C PRO A 615 -13.74 -7.72 -22.43
N GLN A 616 -14.07 -9.01 -22.41
CA GLN A 616 -13.14 -10.06 -22.84
C GLN A 616 -13.01 -10.05 -24.38
N PRO A 617 -11.79 -10.11 -24.94
CA PRO A 617 -11.62 -10.44 -26.35
C PRO A 617 -11.98 -11.91 -26.58
N THR A 618 -12.79 -12.19 -27.60
CA THR A 618 -13.10 -13.55 -28.03
C THR A 618 -12.05 -14.06 -29.00
N ASP A 619 -11.46 -15.22 -28.69
CA ASP A 619 -10.46 -15.98 -29.47
C ASP A 619 -9.00 -15.46 -29.41
N PRO A 620 -8.02 -16.26 -28.91
CA PRO A 620 -6.61 -15.86 -28.82
C PRO A 620 -5.80 -16.19 -30.09
N ALA A 621 -6.35 -15.88 -31.27
CA ALA A 621 -5.68 -16.07 -32.57
C ALA A 621 -5.86 -14.84 -33.49
N GLU A 622 -4.85 -14.61 -34.34
CA GLU A 622 -4.73 -13.52 -35.32
C GLU A 622 -4.65 -12.07 -34.74
N PHE A 623 -3.43 -11.51 -34.76
CA PHE A 623 -3.21 -10.05 -34.67
C PHE A 623 -3.03 -9.45 -36.07
N PRO A 624 -4.05 -8.82 -36.68
CA PRO A 624 -3.88 -7.97 -37.84
C PRO A 624 -3.43 -6.56 -37.39
N PHE A 625 -2.26 -6.10 -37.84
CA PHE A 625 -1.82 -4.72 -37.63
C PHE A 625 -2.79 -3.73 -38.30
N ALA A 626 -3.54 -2.96 -37.50
CA ALA A 626 -4.34 -1.85 -38.00
C ALA A 626 -3.42 -0.73 -38.50
N ARG A 627 -3.56 -0.36 -39.78
CA ARG A 627 -2.86 0.81 -40.33
C ARG A 627 -3.43 2.10 -39.73
N ALA A 628 -2.67 2.75 -38.86
CA ALA A 628 -2.90 4.16 -38.53
C ALA A 628 -2.59 5.04 -39.76
N GLY A 629 -3.30 6.16 -39.89
CA GLY A 629 -3.03 7.18 -40.90
C GLY A 629 -1.82 8.05 -40.53
N GLU A 630 -1.45 8.93 -41.46
CA GLU A 630 -0.39 9.93 -41.25
C GLU A 630 -0.84 10.99 -40.23
N GLU A 631 -0.23 11.03 -39.05
CA GLU A 631 -0.33 12.19 -38.14
C GLU A 631 1.06 12.71 -37.78
N THR A 632 1.24 14.02 -37.98
CA THR A 632 2.52 14.72 -37.76
C THR A 632 2.76 15.00 -36.28
N ALA A 633 3.92 14.59 -35.76
CA ALA A 633 4.33 14.93 -34.40
C ALA A 633 4.42 16.46 -34.20
N LEU A 634 3.75 16.97 -33.16
CA LEU A 634 3.85 18.36 -32.71
C LEU A 634 4.48 18.41 -31.32
N THR A 635 5.74 18.82 -31.25
CA THR A 635 6.40 19.15 -29.99
C THR A 635 5.96 20.53 -29.51
N TYR A 636 5.31 20.57 -28.35
CA TYR A 636 4.94 21.82 -27.68
C TYR A 636 6.04 22.25 -26.71
N SER A 637 6.63 23.42 -26.92
CA SER A 637 7.32 24.16 -25.84
C SER A 637 6.33 25.14 -25.19
N ARG A 638 6.54 25.43 -23.90
CA ARG A 638 5.80 26.48 -23.18
C ARG A 638 6.29 27.86 -23.61
N ASP A 639 5.78 28.39 -24.74
CA ASP A 639 5.75 29.84 -24.94
C ASP A 639 4.60 30.31 -25.84
N GLY A 640 3.67 31.07 -25.28
CA GLY A 640 2.35 31.33 -25.87
C GLY A 640 2.29 32.51 -26.85
N LYS A 641 2.82 32.39 -28.07
CA LYS A 641 2.64 33.39 -29.15
C LYS A 641 2.36 32.78 -30.52
N ARG A 642 1.13 32.92 -31.02
CA ARG A 642 0.72 32.52 -32.38
C ARG A 642 1.27 33.47 -33.44
N HIS A 643 2.17 33.01 -34.29
CA HIS A 643 2.44 33.61 -35.59
C HIS A 643 2.42 32.57 -36.72
N ALA A 644 1.33 32.54 -37.48
CA ALA A 644 1.26 31.77 -38.70
C ALA A 644 2.03 32.47 -39.83
N ARG A 645 2.87 31.72 -40.55
CA ARG A 645 3.36 32.08 -41.88
C ARG A 645 3.21 30.88 -42.80
N HIS A 646 2.45 31.02 -43.87
CA HIS A 646 2.54 30.11 -45.01
C HIS A 646 3.79 30.43 -45.83
N SER A 647 4.48 29.38 -46.31
CA SER A 647 5.41 29.46 -47.43
C SER A 647 5.23 28.23 -48.31
N SER A 648 4.41 28.36 -49.34
CA SER A 648 4.19 27.32 -50.36
C SER A 648 5.37 27.23 -51.32
N THR A 649 5.95 26.05 -51.50
CA THR A 649 6.81 25.78 -52.65
C THR A 649 6.58 24.36 -53.15
N VAL A 650 6.46 24.20 -54.48
CA VAL A 650 6.24 22.92 -55.15
C VAL A 650 7.37 22.69 -56.15
N GLN A 651 8.05 21.54 -56.06
CA GLN A 651 8.80 20.83 -57.12
C GLN A 651 9.32 19.52 -56.50
N GLU A 652 8.77 18.36 -56.84
CA GLU A 652 9.04 17.53 -58.03
C GLU A 652 10.45 16.90 -58.09
N LYS A 653 10.47 15.61 -57.71
CA LYS A 653 11.16 14.46 -58.34
C LYS A 653 12.58 14.64 -58.90
N GLY A 654 13.51 13.88 -58.34
CA GLY A 654 14.68 13.32 -59.03
C GLY A 654 14.95 11.89 -58.56
N HIS A 655 15.21 10.96 -59.48
CA HIS A 655 15.66 9.60 -59.16
C HIS A 655 17.19 9.51 -59.18
N ALA A 656 17.76 8.90 -58.14
CA ALA A 656 18.97 8.08 -58.18
C ALA A 656 18.95 7.15 -56.96
#